data_AF-A0A1B0G1A6-F1
#
_entry.id   AF-A0A1B0G1A6-F1
#
_cell.length_a   1.000
_cell.length_b   1.000
_cell.length_c   1.000
_cell.angle_alpha   90.00
_cell.angle_beta   90.00
_cell.angle_gamma   90.00
#
_symmetry.space_group_name_H-M   'P 1'
#
loop_
_entity.id
_entity.type
_entity.pdbx_description
1 polymer ?
#
loop_
_entity_poly.entity_id
_entity_poly.type
_entity_poly.pdbx_seq_one_letter_code
_entity_poly.pdbx_strand_id
1 'polypeptide(L)'
;MNELVSCLNWDPVKCLGQGGFGRVMLWKHRQTGQEIATKFLKIKNLAPDEEEKLKERWTQEYQWQQQLETPYIVKAVKLQDIDFMRFLNMYHSKIDSLPVIIMEYCNGGDLRNYLGRVEHFNGLFEYDIRQVLYSLRNAVHYLHQHCKIQHRDLKPENIIIHMDEGGKSRHYKLADFGYARCIPEHTKLQSVVGTPEYVAPEVIRGGRYNETVDYWSIGVIAFEMLCGIRPFLPHCEFYRIMEMIQKKPQYCIAIKENFKTNIVPKGDENEFICVESIFPENNSTFVFAKKLEAWLRLALDSNYKSRGHVRNELKFYTELDSILNSKVVTVFCLTSYQFFSYEVTPSMRVEQFLNTLCEETKIENTNLYVILPLLHPKKSLANISIAMDFYVEDWIRREPENPLAMLYVMDVRQCDCNVKCPKFSSTIMDCMEVCAETCNSLSKGLLEEFELHTNFVIGNEQRNLEAYLEGLQCCAVGVEHHLLSLKPQINNLREQILLTQGRIQQFSLTVAESNKRIIYEDSQQIWLKKIKTYYEEVEELRAKFWKTMKVDFQSICTTCKNYATEQIYENLSKNDIYKLKEYRRNLREDTKINDRLLKSQYALDNLSMRKKILKDPLLKEIRKALNSSVKFYRKVKHHIYNDIQYLKNMNTSLENDCKEILQFDCPELPMPSLYGNCCNELLRDAHKMMDKTYMLMSVKILWLMVAITTNAREITKTKHLNKKTSFLGQCKRYDPKLNACARRVFNEIKEQLVYGIPELFLPPFEPLRIPEIKMNQDTGGVCMQSSYKDIQLYGLTNFTVKDLDFDLINTKLKALLEFPKILMQSLYTIDGKIMMLPIVGAGPCQANFTNVQLDVNILCETASIENQVYLEVKDIEVHYEVDNVTMHLDDLFNGDKALSESMNQYINENWKILSEDLRPLLEKALRESIKSTSDKLLTVYTYSDLLPE
;
A
#
# COMPACT_ATOMS: atom_id res chain seq x y z
N MET A 1 -22.34 -49.50 -2.68
CA MET A 1 -22.22 -48.17 -2.05
C MET A 1 -22.97 -47.13 -2.87
N ASN A 2 -22.74 -47.07 -4.19
CA ASN A 2 -23.39 -46.08 -5.08
C ASN A 2 -24.92 -46.20 -5.21
N GLU A 3 -25.50 -47.41 -5.15
CA GLU A 3 -26.97 -47.58 -5.29
C GLU A 3 -27.77 -47.13 -4.05
N LEU A 4 -27.23 -47.31 -2.83
CA LEU A 4 -27.88 -46.92 -1.56
C LEU A 4 -27.76 -45.42 -1.22
N VAL A 5 -26.72 -44.75 -1.73
CA VAL A 5 -26.49 -43.30 -1.53
C VAL A 5 -27.36 -42.45 -2.47
N SER A 6 -27.87 -43.03 -3.56
CA SER A 6 -28.69 -42.33 -4.56
C SER A 6 -29.95 -41.67 -3.96
N CYS A 7 -30.52 -42.27 -2.90
CA CYS A 7 -31.74 -41.85 -2.23
C CYS A 7 -31.55 -40.85 -1.07
N LEU A 8 -30.31 -40.45 -0.77
CA LEU A 8 -29.98 -39.52 0.32
C LEU A 8 -29.59 -38.13 -0.23
N ASN A 9 -29.76 -37.09 0.58
CA ASN A 9 -29.40 -35.71 0.22
C ASN A 9 -27.89 -35.42 0.28
N TRP A 10 -27.06 -36.40 0.63
CA TRP A 10 -25.63 -36.22 0.87
C TRP A 10 -24.80 -37.10 -0.06
N ASP A 11 -23.83 -36.48 -0.74
CA ASP A 11 -22.89 -37.16 -1.62
C ASP A 11 -21.51 -37.29 -0.97
N PRO A 12 -20.88 -38.48 -1.00
CA PRO A 12 -19.51 -38.66 -0.57
C PRO A 12 -18.58 -38.02 -1.62
N VAL A 13 -17.68 -37.14 -1.17
CA VAL A 13 -16.78 -36.40 -2.06
C VAL A 13 -15.42 -37.09 -2.14
N LYS A 14 -14.73 -37.23 -1.01
CA LYS A 14 -13.39 -37.86 -0.95
C LYS A 14 -13.03 -38.34 0.46
N CYS A 15 -12.07 -39.27 0.54
CA CYS A 15 -11.43 -39.62 1.79
C CYS A 15 -10.43 -38.51 2.17
N LEU A 16 -10.57 -37.92 3.36
CA LEU A 16 -9.69 -36.85 3.84
C LEU A 16 -8.44 -37.40 4.54
N GLY A 17 -8.58 -38.53 5.22
CA GLY A 17 -7.48 -39.17 5.93
C GLY A 17 -7.83 -40.60 6.34
N GLN A 18 -6.81 -41.43 6.49
CA GLN A 18 -6.94 -42.81 6.94
C GLN A 18 -5.79 -43.16 7.89
N GLY A 19 -6.08 -43.28 9.18
CA GLY A 19 -5.10 -43.59 10.23
C GLY A 19 -5.43 -44.88 11.00
N GLY A 20 -4.69 -45.13 12.09
CA GLY A 20 -4.87 -46.30 12.96
C GLY A 20 -6.20 -46.31 13.74
N PHE A 21 -6.78 -45.13 14.01
CA PHE A 21 -8.00 -44.97 14.82
C PHE A 21 -9.27 -44.76 13.99
N GLY A 22 -9.15 -44.54 12.68
CA GLY A 22 -10.34 -44.34 11.87
C GLY A 22 -10.10 -43.81 10.47
N ARG A 23 -11.21 -43.73 9.72
CA ARG A 23 -11.29 -43.16 8.37
C ARG A 23 -12.11 -41.88 8.40
N VAL A 24 -11.62 -40.81 7.80
CA VAL A 24 -12.33 -39.52 7.68
C VAL A 24 -12.81 -39.34 6.25
N MET A 25 -14.10 -39.04 6.07
CA MET A 25 -14.74 -38.83 4.76
C MET A 25 -15.39 -37.45 4.70
N LEU A 26 -15.22 -36.77 3.56
CA LEU A 26 -15.94 -35.54 3.21
C LEU A 26 -17.28 -35.88 2.57
N TRP A 27 -18.32 -35.20 3.02
CA TRP A 27 -19.67 -35.26 2.44
C TRP A 27 -20.16 -33.87 2.07
N LYS A 28 -20.97 -33.78 1.02
CA LYS A 28 -21.60 -32.55 0.56
C LYS A 28 -23.10 -32.74 0.38
N HIS A 29 -23.89 -31.85 0.95
CA HIS A 29 -25.34 -31.84 0.80
C HIS A 29 -25.72 -31.32 -0.59
N ARG A 30 -26.53 -32.07 -1.35
CA ARG A 30 -26.91 -31.76 -2.74
C ARG A 30 -27.58 -30.40 -2.91
N GLN A 31 -28.54 -30.09 -2.04
CA GLN A 31 -29.34 -28.85 -2.16
C GLN A 31 -28.68 -27.64 -1.51
N THR A 32 -28.25 -27.74 -0.25
CA THR A 32 -27.69 -26.60 0.50
C THR A 32 -26.22 -26.33 0.19
N GLY A 33 -25.51 -27.29 -0.43
CA GLY A 33 -24.06 -27.21 -0.62
C GLY A 33 -23.24 -27.38 0.67
N GLN A 34 -23.88 -27.64 1.82
CA GLN A 34 -23.21 -27.80 3.11
C GLN A 34 -22.19 -28.94 3.07
N GLU A 35 -20.99 -28.69 3.59
CA GLU A 35 -19.91 -29.66 3.64
C GLU A 35 -19.60 -30.08 5.09
N ILE A 36 -19.40 -31.38 5.31
CA ILE A 36 -19.10 -31.96 6.63
C ILE A 36 -18.04 -33.04 6.51
N ALA A 37 -17.33 -33.31 7.60
CA ALA A 37 -16.45 -34.46 7.73
C ALA A 37 -17.02 -35.48 8.71
N THR A 38 -16.93 -36.77 8.37
CA THR A 38 -17.35 -37.89 9.24
C THR A 38 -16.17 -38.80 9.52
N LYS A 39 -15.91 -39.10 10.80
CA LYS A 39 -14.88 -40.05 11.24
C LYS A 39 -15.52 -41.36 11.67
N PHE A 40 -15.02 -42.47 11.13
CA PHE A 40 -15.46 -43.83 11.41
C PHE A 40 -14.36 -44.62 12.11
N LEU A 41 -14.70 -45.41 13.12
CA LEU A 41 -13.79 -46.35 13.75
C LEU A 41 -13.45 -47.47 12.74
N LYS A 42 -12.21 -47.93 12.78
CA LYS A 42 -11.75 -49.04 11.95
C LYS A 42 -11.19 -50.14 12.84
N ILE A 43 -11.91 -51.25 12.95
CA ILE A 43 -11.44 -52.44 13.68
C ILE A 43 -10.80 -53.41 12.69
N LYS A 44 -9.59 -53.88 13.00
CA LYS A 44 -8.86 -54.86 12.19
C LYS A 44 -8.11 -55.84 13.09
N ASN A 45 -8.51 -57.12 13.07
CA ASN A 45 -7.76 -58.25 13.64
C ASN A 45 -7.15 -57.98 15.04
N LEU A 46 -7.91 -57.34 15.92
CA LEU A 46 -7.49 -57.05 17.31
C LEU A 46 -7.89 -58.21 18.23
N ALA A 47 -7.14 -58.40 19.32
CA ALA A 47 -7.59 -59.27 20.40
C ALA A 47 -8.86 -58.69 21.08
N PRO A 48 -9.74 -59.52 21.66
CA PRO A 48 -11.00 -59.05 22.25
C PRO A 48 -10.82 -57.93 23.29
N ASP A 49 -9.76 -57.99 24.10
CA ASP A 49 -9.46 -56.99 25.13
C ASP A 49 -8.92 -55.67 24.55
N GLU A 50 -8.18 -55.73 23.44
CA GLU A 50 -7.72 -54.55 22.71
C GLU A 50 -8.89 -53.86 21.99
N GLU A 51 -9.83 -54.67 21.47
CA GLU A 51 -11.04 -54.21 20.84
C GLU A 51 -11.94 -53.44 21.82
N GLU A 52 -12.18 -54.00 23.01
CA GLU A 52 -12.98 -53.35 24.06
C GLU A 52 -12.36 -52.01 24.49
N LYS A 53 -11.06 -51.98 24.76
CA LYS A 53 -10.33 -50.73 25.08
C LYS A 53 -10.42 -49.70 23.95
N LEU A 54 -10.44 -50.13 22.70
CA LEU A 54 -10.58 -49.24 21.54
C LEU A 54 -12.00 -48.65 21.45
N LYS A 55 -13.04 -49.46 21.71
CA LYS A 55 -14.44 -49.01 21.76
C LYS A 55 -14.68 -48.01 22.90
N GLU A 56 -14.09 -48.24 24.07
CA GLU A 56 -14.12 -47.28 25.19
C GLU A 56 -13.48 -45.94 24.80
N ARG A 57 -12.29 -45.99 24.17
CA ARG A 57 -11.59 -44.78 23.69
C ARG A 57 -12.42 -44.02 22.67
N TRP A 58 -13.03 -44.72 21.72
CA TRP A 58 -13.89 -44.11 20.71
C TRP A 58 -15.12 -43.43 21.33
N THR A 59 -15.76 -44.10 22.28
CA THR A 59 -16.92 -43.55 23.01
C THR A 59 -16.53 -42.28 23.76
N GLN A 60 -15.36 -42.28 24.41
CA GLN A 60 -14.84 -41.11 25.11
C GLN A 60 -14.49 -39.96 24.16
N GLU A 61 -13.84 -40.26 23.02
CA GLU A 61 -13.54 -39.29 21.97
C GLU A 61 -14.81 -38.63 21.43
N TYR A 62 -15.82 -39.44 21.12
CA TYR A 62 -17.13 -38.95 20.68
C TYR A 62 -17.73 -37.98 21.71
N GLN A 63 -17.72 -38.35 23.00
CA GLN A 63 -18.26 -37.49 24.06
C GLN A 63 -17.52 -36.16 24.17
N TRP A 64 -16.18 -36.17 24.16
CA TRP A 64 -15.40 -34.93 24.21
C TRP A 64 -15.67 -34.07 22.98
N GLN A 65 -15.65 -34.64 21.78
CA GLN A 65 -15.90 -33.91 20.55
C GLN A 65 -17.25 -33.18 20.56
N GLN A 66 -18.28 -33.74 21.19
CA GLN A 66 -19.59 -33.09 21.36
C GLN A 66 -19.62 -31.96 22.41
N GLN A 67 -18.71 -31.97 23.38
CA GLN A 67 -18.66 -31.02 24.50
C GLN A 67 -17.69 -29.86 24.29
N LEU A 68 -16.68 -30.03 23.42
CA LEU A 68 -15.66 -29.01 23.18
C LEU A 68 -16.24 -27.85 22.36
N GLU A 69 -16.32 -26.67 22.97
CA GLU A 69 -16.88 -25.46 22.35
C GLU A 69 -15.86 -24.31 22.40
N THR A 70 -15.03 -24.21 21.36
CA THR A 70 -14.05 -23.13 21.18
C THR A 70 -13.71 -22.96 19.69
N PRO A 71 -13.44 -21.74 19.19
CA PRO A 71 -13.12 -21.53 17.77
C PRO A 71 -11.81 -22.21 17.31
N TYR A 72 -10.95 -22.60 18.25
CA TYR A 72 -9.63 -23.19 17.98
C TYR A 72 -9.62 -24.72 17.95
N ILE A 73 -10.78 -25.36 18.10
CA ILE A 73 -10.95 -26.81 17.99
C ILE A 73 -11.99 -27.07 16.90
N VAL A 74 -11.78 -28.10 16.08
CA VAL A 74 -12.76 -28.52 15.07
C VAL A 74 -14.06 -28.88 15.77
N LYS A 75 -15.17 -28.24 15.37
CA LYS A 75 -16.47 -28.33 16.02
C LYS A 75 -17.23 -29.60 15.61
N ALA A 76 -17.91 -30.23 16.57
CA ALA A 76 -18.94 -31.24 16.26
C ALA A 76 -20.15 -30.62 15.55
N VAL A 77 -20.67 -31.30 14.55
CA VAL A 77 -21.87 -30.88 13.82
C VAL A 77 -23.04 -31.77 14.21
N LYS A 78 -24.13 -31.14 14.68
CA LYS A 78 -25.41 -31.81 14.93
C LYS A 78 -26.27 -31.72 13.66
N LEU A 79 -26.50 -32.87 13.00
CA LEU A 79 -27.33 -32.94 11.83
C LEU A 79 -28.80 -33.17 12.19
N GLN A 80 -29.71 -32.50 11.48
CA GLN A 80 -31.15 -32.72 11.59
C GLN A 80 -31.68 -33.79 10.62
N ASP A 81 -30.87 -34.21 9.65
CA ASP A 81 -31.20 -35.23 8.65
C ASP A 81 -31.14 -36.64 9.28
N ILE A 82 -32.30 -37.10 9.78
CA ILE A 82 -32.44 -38.38 10.49
C ILE A 82 -32.08 -39.57 9.59
N ASP A 83 -32.43 -39.51 8.30
CA ASP A 83 -32.22 -40.61 7.37
C ASP A 83 -30.74 -40.76 7.03
N PHE A 84 -30.04 -39.64 6.82
CA PHE A 84 -28.59 -39.66 6.65
C PHE A 84 -27.86 -40.11 7.93
N MET A 85 -28.30 -39.67 9.11
CA MET A 85 -27.77 -40.14 10.39
C MET A 85 -27.96 -41.66 10.58
N ARG A 86 -29.14 -42.18 10.24
CA ARG A 86 -29.41 -43.63 10.26
C ARG A 86 -28.51 -44.37 9.28
N PHE A 87 -28.32 -43.85 8.07
CA PHE A 87 -27.41 -44.41 7.10
C PHE A 87 -25.97 -44.46 7.61
N LEU A 88 -25.44 -43.36 8.15
CA LEU A 88 -24.08 -43.30 8.71
C LEU A 88 -23.91 -44.31 9.84
N ASN A 89 -24.87 -44.37 10.76
CA ASN A 89 -24.83 -45.32 11.87
C ASN A 89 -24.94 -46.77 11.39
N MET A 90 -25.82 -47.09 10.42
CA MET A 90 -25.92 -48.44 9.84
C MET A 90 -24.63 -48.84 9.08
N TYR A 91 -24.04 -47.90 8.35
CA TYR A 91 -22.79 -48.13 7.64
C TYR A 91 -21.63 -48.40 8.61
N HIS A 92 -21.64 -47.72 9.76
CA HIS A 92 -20.69 -47.93 10.84
C HIS A 92 -21.01 -49.17 11.71
N SER A 93 -22.28 -49.54 11.86
CA SER A 93 -22.79 -50.56 12.80
C SER A 93 -22.42 -52.00 12.47
N LYS A 94 -21.66 -52.26 11.39
CA LYS A 94 -20.94 -53.53 11.23
C LYS A 94 -19.90 -53.79 12.35
N ILE A 95 -19.71 -52.82 13.25
CA ILE A 95 -18.69 -52.74 14.30
C ILE A 95 -19.36 -52.46 15.69
N ASP A 96 -20.54 -53.01 16.00
CA ASP A 96 -21.24 -52.87 17.32
C ASP A 96 -21.89 -51.52 17.66
N SER A 97 -22.65 -50.92 16.73
CA SER A 97 -23.55 -49.78 17.04
C SER A 97 -22.88 -48.52 17.66
N LEU A 98 -21.58 -48.33 17.46
CA LEU A 98 -20.88 -47.13 17.91
C LEU A 98 -21.30 -45.88 17.11
N PRO A 99 -21.35 -44.68 17.73
CA PRO A 99 -21.72 -43.46 17.02
C PRO A 99 -20.62 -43.01 16.05
N VAL A 100 -21.04 -42.44 14.92
CA VAL A 100 -20.14 -41.74 13.99
C VAL A 100 -19.85 -40.33 14.54
N ILE A 101 -18.59 -39.91 14.49
CA ILE A 101 -18.22 -38.54 14.84
C ILE A 101 -18.42 -37.67 13.60
N ILE A 102 -19.30 -36.67 13.70
CA ILE A 102 -19.59 -35.71 12.64
C ILE A 102 -19.05 -34.35 13.05
N MET A 103 -18.27 -33.75 12.17
CA MET A 103 -17.53 -32.53 12.45
C MET A 103 -17.60 -31.56 11.27
N GLU A 104 -17.30 -30.28 11.53
CA GLU A 104 -17.19 -29.28 10.48
C GLU A 104 -16.09 -29.67 9.48
N TYR A 105 -16.31 -29.36 8.20
CA TYR A 105 -15.26 -29.50 7.19
C TYR A 105 -14.42 -28.23 7.12
N CYS A 106 -13.10 -28.40 7.14
CA CYS A 106 -12.13 -27.34 6.93
C CYS A 106 -11.47 -27.51 5.55
N ASN A 107 -11.66 -26.53 4.69
CA ASN A 107 -11.28 -26.54 3.26
C ASN A 107 -9.77 -26.32 2.99
N GLY A 108 -8.96 -25.97 3.99
CA GLY A 108 -7.52 -25.68 3.85
C GLY A 108 -6.58 -26.88 4.01
N GLY A 109 -7.09 -28.05 4.38
CA GLY A 109 -6.27 -29.24 4.66
C GLY A 109 -5.61 -29.20 6.05
N ASP A 110 -4.51 -29.92 6.23
CA ASP A 110 -3.75 -29.99 7.50
C ASP A 110 -2.40 -29.26 7.42
N LEU A 111 -1.84 -28.94 8.59
CA LEU A 111 -0.58 -28.21 8.71
C LEU A 111 0.61 -29.01 8.21
N ARG A 112 0.61 -30.36 8.29
CA ARG A 112 1.69 -31.19 7.72
C ARG A 112 1.80 -30.95 6.22
N ASN A 113 0.68 -31.04 5.50
CA ASN A 113 0.65 -30.79 4.06
C ASN A 113 1.01 -29.34 3.72
N TYR A 114 0.62 -28.37 4.55
CA TYR A 114 1.01 -26.96 4.37
C TYR A 114 2.51 -26.73 4.55
N LEU A 115 3.10 -27.25 5.63
CA LEU A 115 4.53 -27.19 5.93
C LEU A 115 5.36 -27.97 4.88
N GLY A 116 4.78 -29.02 4.29
CA GLY A 116 5.43 -29.84 3.27
C GLY A 116 5.62 -29.17 1.92
N ARG A 117 4.98 -28.01 1.66
CA ARG A 117 5.08 -27.29 0.39
C ARG A 117 6.48 -26.69 0.18
N VAL A 118 6.91 -26.58 -1.08
CA VAL A 118 8.28 -26.16 -1.45
C VAL A 118 8.62 -24.74 -1.03
N GLU A 119 7.62 -23.85 -0.96
CA GLU A 119 7.78 -22.48 -0.46
C GLU A 119 8.11 -22.41 1.03
N HIS A 120 7.75 -23.44 1.80
CA HIS A 120 7.94 -23.53 3.25
C HIS A 120 9.10 -24.44 3.65
N PHE A 121 10.00 -24.74 2.70
CA PHE A 121 11.13 -25.64 2.93
C PHE A 121 12.07 -25.16 4.06
N ASN A 122 12.18 -23.83 4.24
CA ASN A 122 12.90 -23.18 5.36
C ASN A 122 11.98 -22.79 6.53
N GLY A 123 10.87 -23.49 6.70
CA GLY A 123 9.83 -23.14 7.68
C GLY A 123 8.78 -22.18 7.13
N LEU A 124 7.72 -21.97 7.92
CA LEU A 124 6.62 -21.07 7.62
C LEU A 124 7.04 -19.61 7.75
N PHE A 125 6.28 -18.71 7.13
CA PHE A 125 6.44 -17.28 7.38
C PHE A 125 5.95 -16.91 8.79
N GLU A 126 6.56 -15.88 9.38
CA GLU A 126 6.29 -15.44 10.75
C GLU A 126 4.80 -15.27 11.06
N TYR A 127 4.01 -14.72 10.12
CA TYR A 127 2.56 -14.59 10.27
C TYR A 127 1.89 -15.93 10.57
N ASP A 128 2.14 -16.94 9.75
CA ASP A 128 1.53 -18.26 9.91
C ASP A 128 1.99 -18.94 11.21
N ILE A 129 3.27 -18.77 11.59
CA ILE A 129 3.79 -19.27 12.88
C ILE A 129 3.02 -18.64 14.03
N ARG A 130 2.82 -17.32 14.02
CA ARG A 130 2.05 -16.61 15.04
C ARG A 130 0.62 -17.12 15.12
N GLN A 131 -0.06 -17.30 13.98
CA GLN A 131 -1.45 -17.77 13.93
C GLN A 131 -1.61 -19.21 14.43
N VAL A 132 -0.71 -20.11 14.04
CA VAL A 132 -0.72 -21.51 14.51
C VAL A 132 -0.46 -21.56 16.01
N LEU A 133 0.59 -20.88 16.51
CA LEU A 133 0.92 -20.88 17.93
C LEU A 133 -0.17 -20.21 18.77
N TYR A 134 -0.77 -19.13 18.29
CA TYR A 134 -1.92 -18.49 18.95
C TYR A 134 -3.10 -19.46 19.08
N SER A 135 -3.42 -20.18 18.00
CA SER A 135 -4.53 -21.14 17.98
C SER A 135 -4.26 -22.34 18.89
N LEU A 136 -3.06 -22.93 18.82
CA LEU A 136 -2.63 -24.03 19.69
C LEU A 136 -2.62 -23.60 21.16
N ARG A 137 -2.06 -22.43 21.45
CA ARG A 137 -2.03 -21.84 22.80
C ARG A 137 -3.44 -21.80 23.37
N ASN A 138 -4.41 -21.28 22.63
CA ASN A 138 -5.78 -21.15 23.12
C ASN A 138 -6.52 -22.49 23.21
N ALA A 139 -6.36 -23.37 22.21
CA ALA A 139 -6.95 -24.71 22.23
C ALA A 139 -6.45 -25.54 23.42
N VAL A 140 -5.13 -25.59 23.62
CA VAL A 140 -4.52 -26.40 24.68
C VAL A 140 -4.77 -25.80 26.06
N HIS A 141 -4.71 -24.47 26.21
CA HIS A 141 -5.12 -23.81 27.44
C HIS A 141 -6.57 -24.14 27.81
N TYR A 142 -7.48 -24.13 26.82
CA TYR A 142 -8.88 -24.49 27.03
C TYR A 142 -9.05 -25.95 27.48
N LEU A 143 -8.37 -26.88 26.82
CA LEU A 143 -8.38 -28.30 27.21
C LEU A 143 -7.85 -28.50 28.63
N HIS A 144 -6.71 -27.89 28.96
CA HIS A 144 -6.04 -28.08 30.24
C HIS A 144 -6.78 -27.41 31.40
N GLN A 145 -7.19 -26.15 31.23
CA GLN A 145 -7.75 -25.36 32.32
C GLN A 145 -9.24 -25.59 32.50
N HIS A 146 -10.02 -25.62 31.42
CA HIS A 146 -11.49 -25.72 31.49
C HIS A 146 -11.98 -27.16 31.42
N CYS A 147 -11.39 -27.99 30.56
CA CYS A 147 -11.89 -29.36 30.36
C CYS A 147 -11.18 -30.40 31.24
N LYS A 148 -10.01 -30.06 31.78
CA LYS A 148 -9.09 -30.99 32.46
C LYS A 148 -8.71 -32.19 31.57
N ILE A 149 -8.43 -31.93 30.29
CA ILE A 149 -8.06 -32.92 29.27
C ILE A 149 -6.65 -32.63 28.75
N GLN A 150 -5.85 -33.67 28.53
CA GLN A 150 -4.57 -33.65 27.81
C GLN A 150 -4.77 -34.27 26.43
N HIS A 151 -4.15 -33.70 25.39
CA HIS A 151 -4.30 -34.20 24.03
C HIS A 151 -3.38 -35.39 23.73
N ARG A 152 -2.10 -35.33 24.13
CA ARG A 152 -1.08 -36.39 24.03
C ARG A 152 -0.66 -36.85 22.63
N ASP A 153 -1.15 -36.20 21.58
CA ASP A 153 -0.81 -36.50 20.17
C ASP A 153 -0.85 -35.22 19.34
N LEU A 154 -0.33 -34.12 19.88
CA LEU A 154 -0.21 -32.88 19.13
C LEU A 154 0.88 -33.05 18.07
N LYS A 155 0.51 -32.81 16.81
CA LYS A 155 1.38 -32.87 15.63
C LYS A 155 0.77 -32.08 14.47
N PRO A 156 1.55 -31.73 13.44
CA PRO A 156 1.03 -30.94 12.32
C PRO A 156 -0.17 -31.58 11.59
N GLU A 157 -0.26 -32.91 11.55
CA GLU A 157 -1.38 -33.64 10.94
C GLU A 157 -2.72 -33.40 11.65
N ASN A 158 -2.67 -33.05 12.94
CA ASN A 158 -3.85 -32.82 13.80
C ASN A 158 -4.22 -31.32 13.90
N ILE A 159 -3.54 -30.46 13.14
CA ILE A 159 -3.85 -29.02 13.06
C ILE A 159 -4.45 -28.75 11.68
N ILE A 160 -5.74 -28.48 11.67
CA ILE A 160 -6.55 -28.35 10.47
C ILE A 160 -6.72 -26.87 10.11
N ILE A 161 -6.60 -26.55 8.82
CA ILE A 161 -6.68 -25.20 8.28
C ILE A 161 -8.07 -24.99 7.67
N HIS A 162 -8.76 -23.94 8.10
CA HIS A 162 -9.99 -23.44 7.49
C HIS A 162 -9.72 -22.10 6.83
N MET A 163 -10.08 -21.99 5.55
CA MET A 163 -10.02 -20.75 4.77
C MET A 163 -11.40 -20.09 4.80
N ASP A 164 -11.44 -18.77 5.02
CA ASP A 164 -12.66 -17.97 4.95
C ASP A 164 -13.31 -17.92 3.56
N GLU A 165 -14.52 -17.36 3.52
CA GLU A 165 -15.25 -17.05 2.28
C GLU A 165 -14.50 -15.96 1.51
N GLY A 166 -13.69 -16.38 0.54
CA GLY A 166 -12.78 -15.52 -0.23
C GLY A 166 -11.35 -16.05 -0.31
N GLY A 167 -11.00 -17.07 0.49
CA GLY A 167 -9.67 -17.66 0.52
C GLY A 167 -8.59 -16.69 1.04
N LYS A 168 -9.02 -15.62 1.69
CA LYS A 168 -8.22 -14.50 2.14
C LYS A 168 -7.80 -14.62 3.58
N SER A 169 -8.24 -15.55 4.41
CA SER A 169 -7.65 -15.73 5.76
C SER A 169 -7.61 -17.19 6.18
N ARG A 170 -6.63 -17.53 7.03
CA ARG A 170 -6.38 -18.88 7.52
C ARG A 170 -6.71 -18.95 9.01
N HIS A 171 -7.59 -19.87 9.37
CA HIS A 171 -7.89 -20.23 10.74
C HIS A 171 -7.38 -21.62 11.04
N TYR A 172 -6.66 -21.78 12.16
CA TYR A 172 -6.07 -23.05 12.56
C TYR A 172 -6.88 -23.66 13.69
N LYS A 173 -7.25 -24.93 13.56
CA LYS A 173 -8.09 -25.66 14.51
C LYS A 173 -7.46 -27.00 14.88
N LEU A 174 -7.44 -27.31 16.16
CA LEU A 174 -6.99 -28.59 16.66
C LEU A 174 -8.06 -29.67 16.43
N ALA A 175 -7.63 -30.88 16.06
CA ALA A 175 -8.47 -32.03 15.80
C ALA A 175 -7.85 -33.32 16.37
N ASP A 176 -8.64 -34.40 16.35
CA ASP A 176 -8.28 -35.77 16.70
C ASP A 176 -7.93 -36.01 18.19
N PHE A 177 -8.97 -36.36 18.96
CA PHE A 177 -8.86 -36.62 20.40
C PHE A 177 -8.74 -38.12 20.75
N GLY A 178 -8.40 -38.99 19.78
CA GLY A 178 -8.38 -40.44 19.99
C GLY A 178 -7.36 -40.93 21.02
N TYR A 179 -6.33 -40.13 21.29
CA TYR A 179 -5.32 -40.39 22.32
C TYR A 179 -5.47 -39.53 23.59
N ALA A 180 -6.46 -38.64 23.62
CA ALA A 180 -6.66 -37.74 24.72
C ALA A 180 -7.05 -38.50 26.01
N ARG A 181 -6.78 -37.85 27.15
CA ARG A 181 -7.08 -38.36 28.50
C ARG A 181 -7.38 -37.23 29.46
N CYS A 182 -8.20 -37.49 30.47
CA CYS A 182 -8.33 -36.57 31.59
C CYS A 182 -6.99 -36.39 32.31
N ILE A 183 -6.68 -35.17 32.74
CA ILE A 183 -5.56 -34.88 33.63
C ILE A 183 -5.81 -35.65 34.94
N PRO A 184 -4.95 -36.60 35.35
CA PRO A 184 -5.23 -37.41 36.53
C PRO A 184 -5.07 -36.57 37.81
N GLU A 185 -6.00 -36.69 38.77
CA GLU A 185 -5.75 -36.25 40.14
C GLU A 185 -4.78 -37.21 40.86
N HIS A 186 -4.91 -38.54 40.68
CA HIS A 186 -4.06 -39.55 41.35
C HIS A 186 -3.91 -40.92 40.62
N THR A 187 -3.51 -40.99 39.34
CA THR A 187 -3.42 -42.30 38.63
C THR A 187 -2.15 -42.49 37.80
N LYS A 188 -1.63 -43.73 37.75
CA LYS A 188 -0.49 -44.15 36.91
C LYS A 188 -0.93 -44.18 35.44
N LEU A 189 -0.34 -43.35 34.59
CA LEU A 189 -0.53 -43.38 33.13
C LEU A 189 0.44 -44.41 32.54
N GLN A 190 -0.06 -45.55 32.05
CA GLN A 190 0.78 -46.69 31.63
C GLN A 190 0.90 -46.90 30.10
N SER A 191 0.30 -46.06 29.25
CA SER A 191 0.31 -46.29 27.79
C SER A 191 1.28 -45.38 27.03
N VAL A 192 2.27 -45.97 26.36
CA VAL A 192 3.06 -45.29 25.30
C VAL A 192 2.13 -45.06 24.11
N VAL A 193 1.81 -43.80 23.82
CA VAL A 193 0.92 -43.40 22.72
C VAL A 193 1.42 -42.09 22.10
N GLY A 194 0.98 -41.82 20.87
CA GLY A 194 1.36 -40.63 20.09
C GLY A 194 2.36 -40.95 18.98
N THR A 195 2.53 -39.98 18.07
CA THR A 195 3.54 -40.09 16.99
C THR A 195 4.95 -39.91 17.56
N PRO A 196 5.86 -40.91 17.41
CA PRO A 196 7.17 -40.94 18.07
C PRO A 196 7.95 -39.62 18.00
N GLU A 197 7.93 -38.94 16.87
CA GLU A 197 8.74 -37.74 16.63
C GLU A 197 8.26 -36.48 17.40
N TYR A 198 7.06 -36.50 17.98
CA TYR A 198 6.46 -35.39 18.74
C TYR A 198 6.21 -35.74 20.21
N VAL A 199 6.47 -36.98 20.60
CA VAL A 199 6.18 -37.49 21.95
C VAL A 199 7.25 -37.03 22.93
N ALA A 200 6.80 -36.62 24.12
CA ALA A 200 7.68 -36.21 25.21
C ALA A 200 8.48 -37.40 25.79
N PRO A 201 9.74 -37.22 26.23
CA PRO A 201 10.62 -38.31 26.64
C PRO A 201 10.09 -39.13 27.83
N GLU A 202 9.28 -38.53 28.71
CA GLU A 202 8.69 -39.19 29.87
C GLU A 202 7.56 -40.17 29.53
N VAL A 203 6.92 -40.05 28.37
CA VAL A 203 5.80 -40.92 27.96
C VAL A 203 6.27 -42.37 27.78
N ILE A 204 7.52 -42.59 27.36
CA ILE A 204 8.10 -43.90 27.08
C ILE A 204 8.49 -44.63 28.36
N ARG A 205 8.86 -43.89 29.41
CA ARG A 205 9.37 -44.46 30.68
C ARG A 205 8.29 -45.10 31.55
N GLY A 206 7.03 -45.11 31.12
CA GLY A 206 5.93 -45.80 31.82
C GLY A 206 5.60 -45.24 33.21
N GLY A 207 5.71 -43.93 33.40
CA GLY A 207 5.57 -43.25 34.70
C GLY A 207 4.40 -42.25 34.81
N ARG A 208 4.27 -41.58 35.96
CA ARG A 208 3.35 -40.44 36.14
C ARG A 208 3.94 -39.22 35.44
N TYR A 209 3.18 -38.64 34.51
CA TYR A 209 3.46 -37.34 33.89
C TYR A 209 2.19 -36.50 33.89
N ASN A 210 2.35 -35.20 33.65
CA ASN A 210 1.29 -34.20 33.72
C ASN A 210 1.00 -33.62 32.32
N GLU A 211 0.20 -32.57 32.26
CA GLU A 211 -0.20 -31.88 31.03
C GLU A 211 0.96 -31.27 30.23
N THR A 212 2.17 -31.20 30.81
CA THR A 212 3.37 -30.66 30.14
C THR A 212 3.85 -31.51 28.96
N VAL A 213 3.33 -32.73 28.76
CA VAL A 213 3.57 -33.51 27.54
C VAL A 213 3.09 -32.77 26.29
N ASP A 214 1.98 -32.03 26.39
CA ASP A 214 1.48 -31.22 25.28
C ASP A 214 2.40 -30.00 25.04
N TYR A 215 3.05 -29.46 26.08
CA TYR A 215 4.01 -28.35 25.94
C TYR A 215 5.22 -28.76 25.11
N TRP A 216 5.72 -29.99 25.32
CA TRP A 216 6.81 -30.55 24.51
C TRP A 216 6.40 -30.65 23.04
N SER A 217 5.24 -31.25 22.77
CA SER A 217 4.76 -31.40 21.40
C SER A 217 4.57 -30.05 20.70
N ILE A 218 4.02 -29.03 21.38
CA ILE A 218 3.95 -27.66 20.85
C ILE A 218 5.36 -27.11 20.60
N GLY A 219 6.32 -27.33 21.50
CA GLY A 219 7.72 -26.93 21.30
C GLY A 219 8.35 -27.56 20.07
N VAL A 220 8.10 -28.85 19.82
CA VAL A 220 8.57 -29.55 18.62
C VAL A 220 7.93 -28.97 17.36
N ILE A 221 6.61 -28.74 17.37
CA ILE A 221 5.87 -28.12 16.25
C ILE A 221 6.38 -26.70 16.00
N ALA A 222 6.60 -25.90 17.05
CA ALA A 222 7.11 -24.54 16.95
C ALA A 222 8.50 -24.50 16.29
N PHE A 223 9.41 -25.39 16.71
CA PHE A 223 10.73 -25.51 16.11
C PHE A 223 10.63 -25.93 14.63
N GLU A 224 9.78 -26.91 14.32
CA GLU A 224 9.61 -27.40 12.95
C GLU A 224 9.01 -26.33 12.03
N MET A 225 8.04 -25.55 12.51
CA MET A 225 7.48 -24.42 11.76
C MET A 225 8.51 -23.31 11.54
N LEU A 226 9.42 -23.07 12.49
CA LEU A 226 10.49 -22.09 12.34
C LEU A 226 11.56 -22.54 11.35
N CYS A 227 12.03 -23.78 11.50
CA CYS A 227 13.24 -24.24 10.82
C CYS A 227 12.96 -25.07 9.55
N GLY A 228 11.73 -25.55 9.35
CA GLY A 228 11.39 -26.51 8.27
C GLY A 228 11.81 -27.95 8.55
N ILE A 229 12.58 -28.18 9.62
CA ILE A 229 13.07 -29.49 10.08
C ILE A 229 12.76 -29.70 11.56
N ARG A 230 12.62 -30.96 11.96
CA ARG A 230 12.34 -31.33 13.36
C ARG A 230 13.58 -31.15 14.24
N PRO A 231 13.42 -30.82 15.53
CA PRO A 231 14.55 -30.58 16.44
C PRO A 231 15.37 -31.82 16.79
N PHE A 232 14.83 -33.04 16.64
CA PHE A 232 15.48 -34.27 17.09
C PHE A 232 15.48 -35.33 15.97
N LEU A 233 16.50 -35.26 15.09
CA LEU A 233 16.94 -36.24 14.08
C LEU A 233 15.95 -37.37 13.72
N PRO A 234 14.89 -37.10 12.94
CA PRO A 234 13.82 -38.07 12.69
C PRO A 234 14.24 -39.30 11.88
N HIS A 235 15.40 -39.26 11.21
CA HIS A 235 15.97 -40.38 10.46
C HIS A 235 16.79 -41.35 11.33
N CYS A 236 17.07 -41.01 12.59
CA CYS A 236 17.70 -41.92 13.55
C CYS A 236 16.67 -42.87 14.17
N GLU A 237 17.14 -44.00 14.71
CA GLU A 237 16.26 -44.91 15.46
C GLU A 237 15.67 -44.23 16.69
N PHE A 238 14.37 -44.42 16.90
CA PHE A 238 13.60 -43.74 17.95
C PHE A 238 14.21 -43.88 19.36
N TYR A 239 14.65 -45.07 19.74
CA TYR A 239 15.28 -45.31 21.04
C TYR A 239 16.56 -44.49 21.21
N ARG A 240 17.36 -44.39 20.14
CA ARG A 240 18.60 -43.60 20.09
C ARG A 240 18.32 -42.12 20.30
N ILE A 241 17.31 -41.58 19.61
CA ILE A 241 16.87 -40.18 19.77
C ILE A 241 16.48 -39.91 21.23
N MET A 242 15.74 -40.83 21.84
CA MET A 242 15.27 -40.68 23.22
C MET A 242 16.41 -40.74 24.23
N GLU A 243 17.42 -41.57 24.00
CA GLU A 243 18.64 -41.56 24.82
C GLU A 243 19.36 -40.20 24.74
N MET A 244 19.48 -39.62 23.54
CA MET A 244 20.09 -38.30 23.35
C MET A 244 19.30 -37.19 24.03
N ILE A 245 17.96 -37.17 23.87
CA ILE A 245 17.08 -36.19 24.51
C ILE A 245 17.21 -36.22 26.03
N GLN A 246 17.42 -37.40 26.62
CA GLN A 246 17.58 -37.53 28.07
C GLN A 246 18.90 -36.97 28.58
N LYS A 247 19.96 -37.07 27.77
CA LYS A 247 21.30 -36.53 28.10
C LYS A 247 21.44 -35.05 27.73
N LYS A 248 20.47 -34.49 26.99
CA LYS A 248 20.56 -33.11 26.49
C LYS A 248 20.54 -32.10 27.66
N PRO A 249 21.35 -31.03 27.60
CA PRO A 249 21.28 -29.95 28.58
C PRO A 249 20.00 -29.11 28.39
N GLN A 250 19.63 -28.34 29.42
CA GLN A 250 18.38 -27.56 29.41
C GLN A 250 18.37 -26.47 28.32
N TYR A 251 19.53 -25.87 28.02
CA TYR A 251 19.66 -24.86 26.96
C TYR A 251 19.54 -25.44 25.54
N CYS A 252 19.56 -26.77 25.40
CA CYS A 252 19.50 -27.48 24.12
C CYS A 252 18.08 -27.47 23.55
N ILE A 253 17.90 -26.85 22.38
CA ILE A 253 16.59 -26.78 21.70
C ILE A 253 16.49 -27.75 20.53
N ALA A 254 17.62 -28.23 19.99
CA ALA A 254 17.66 -29.26 18.96
C ALA A 254 18.97 -30.05 19.03
N ILE A 255 19.02 -31.19 18.34
CA ILE A 255 20.19 -32.04 18.20
C ILE A 255 20.40 -32.28 16.71
N LYS A 256 21.63 -32.06 16.23
CA LYS A 256 22.01 -32.31 14.84
C LYS A 256 23.20 -33.24 14.74
N GLU A 257 23.42 -33.81 13.55
CA GLU A 257 24.61 -34.62 13.28
C GLU A 257 25.87 -33.76 13.19
N ASN A 258 26.98 -34.32 13.66
CA ASN A 258 28.29 -33.71 13.49
C ASN A 258 28.86 -34.09 12.12
N PHE A 259 29.06 -33.09 11.26
CA PHE A 259 29.60 -33.26 9.91
C PHE A 259 30.98 -33.94 9.90
N LYS A 260 31.88 -33.57 10.82
CA LYS A 260 33.27 -34.05 10.84
C LYS A 260 33.37 -35.54 11.13
N THR A 261 32.60 -36.02 12.11
CA THR A 261 32.53 -37.46 12.45
C THR A 261 31.81 -38.28 11.39
N ASN A 262 30.94 -37.66 10.57
CA ASN A 262 30.20 -38.33 9.50
C ASN A 262 31.10 -38.66 8.29
N ILE A 263 32.02 -37.76 7.94
CA ILE A 263 32.93 -37.94 6.79
C ILE A 263 34.21 -38.69 7.17
N VAL A 264 34.77 -38.43 8.36
CA VAL A 264 35.95 -39.15 8.86
C VAL A 264 35.70 -39.53 10.32
N PRO A 265 35.37 -40.79 10.65
CA PRO A 265 35.30 -41.22 12.04
C PRO A 265 36.72 -41.25 12.63
N LYS A 266 37.15 -40.14 13.23
CA LYS A 266 38.31 -40.08 14.13
C LYS A 266 37.79 -40.05 15.57
N GLY A 267 38.46 -40.81 16.44
CA GLY A 267 37.99 -41.14 17.78
C GLY A 267 37.57 -39.96 18.69
N ASP A 268 36.78 -40.30 19.70
CA ASP A 268 36.26 -39.52 20.83
C ASP A 268 35.47 -38.22 20.54
N GLU A 269 35.28 -37.78 19.29
CA GLU A 269 34.36 -36.68 18.99
C GLU A 269 32.89 -37.14 19.03
N ASN A 270 32.02 -36.36 19.68
CA ASN A 270 30.58 -36.65 19.73
C ASN A 270 29.96 -36.61 18.33
N GLU A 271 29.31 -37.71 17.92
CA GLU A 271 28.56 -37.86 16.66
C GLU A 271 27.42 -36.84 16.51
N PHE A 272 26.97 -36.25 17.62
CA PHE A 272 25.84 -35.32 17.68
C PHE A 272 26.20 -34.03 18.39
N ILE A 273 25.63 -32.93 17.90
CA ILE A 273 25.84 -31.57 18.39
C ILE A 273 24.53 -31.04 18.95
N CYS A 274 24.59 -30.53 20.18
CA CYS A 274 23.50 -29.76 20.76
C CYS A 274 23.40 -28.39 20.09
N VAL A 275 22.19 -28.04 19.66
CA VAL A 275 21.87 -26.74 19.07
C VAL A 275 21.24 -25.87 20.15
N GLU A 276 21.93 -24.76 20.48
CA GLU A 276 21.49 -23.82 21.51
C GLU A 276 20.70 -22.63 20.96
N SER A 277 20.89 -22.33 19.67
CA SER A 277 20.29 -21.18 18.98
C SER A 277 19.58 -21.63 17.71
N ILE A 278 18.46 -20.99 17.38
CA ILE A 278 17.72 -21.29 16.14
C ILE A 278 18.63 -21.02 14.93
N PHE A 279 18.51 -21.86 13.90
CA PHE A 279 19.24 -21.65 12.64
C PHE A 279 18.89 -20.29 12.03
N PRO A 280 19.87 -19.44 11.69
CA PRO A 280 19.62 -18.18 11.01
C PRO A 280 18.82 -18.32 9.70
N GLU A 281 18.88 -19.49 9.07
CA GLU A 281 18.27 -19.86 7.79
C GLU A 281 16.75 -20.13 7.89
N ASN A 282 16.01 -19.19 8.47
CA ASN A 282 14.56 -19.26 8.65
C ASN A 282 13.83 -18.02 8.14
N ASN A 283 12.52 -18.15 7.91
CA ASN A 283 11.70 -17.10 7.31
C ASN A 283 11.23 -15.99 8.29
N SER A 284 11.60 -16.04 9.57
CA SER A 284 11.16 -15.11 10.60
C SER A 284 12.08 -13.90 10.77
N THR A 285 11.57 -12.84 11.41
CA THR A 285 12.43 -11.73 11.86
C THR A 285 13.37 -12.20 12.96
N PHE A 286 14.57 -11.61 13.03
CA PHE A 286 15.58 -11.98 14.01
C PHE A 286 15.06 -11.84 15.45
N VAL A 287 14.34 -10.75 15.73
CA VAL A 287 13.78 -10.48 17.06
C VAL A 287 12.75 -11.55 17.46
N PHE A 288 11.82 -11.89 16.56
CA PHE A 288 10.80 -12.91 16.83
C PHE A 288 11.44 -14.29 17.07
N ALA A 289 12.36 -14.70 16.18
CA ALA A 289 13.09 -15.96 16.32
C ALA A 289 13.85 -15.99 17.65
N LYS A 290 14.55 -14.91 18.02
CA LYS A 290 15.34 -14.89 19.27
C LYS A 290 14.48 -15.02 20.53
N LYS A 291 13.29 -14.43 20.55
CA LYS A 291 12.36 -14.61 21.66
C LYS A 291 11.78 -16.03 21.70
N LEU A 292 11.41 -16.59 20.54
CA LEU A 292 10.98 -17.99 20.47
C LEU A 292 12.07 -18.97 20.87
N GLU A 293 13.34 -18.69 20.58
CA GLU A 293 14.47 -19.50 21.04
C GLU A 293 14.50 -19.61 22.57
N ALA A 294 14.31 -18.49 23.28
CA ALA A 294 14.25 -18.48 24.73
C ALA A 294 13.04 -19.27 25.25
N TRP A 295 11.89 -19.12 24.61
CA TRP A 295 10.68 -19.87 24.95
C TRP A 295 10.79 -21.38 24.66
N LEU A 296 11.47 -21.76 23.57
CA LEU A 296 11.72 -23.15 23.21
C LEU A 296 12.56 -23.88 24.26
N ARG A 297 13.48 -23.20 24.95
CA ARG A 297 14.20 -23.81 26.10
C ARG A 297 13.26 -24.20 27.24
N LEU A 298 12.16 -23.47 27.43
CA LEU A 298 11.13 -23.81 28.42
C LEU A 298 10.22 -24.94 27.93
N ALA A 299 9.82 -24.90 26.66
CA ALA A 299 8.92 -25.88 26.04
C ALA A 299 9.59 -27.24 25.85
N LEU A 300 10.85 -27.26 25.46
CA LEU A 300 11.65 -28.45 25.17
C LEU A 300 12.53 -28.87 26.35
N ASP A 301 12.19 -28.50 27.58
CA ASP A 301 12.86 -29.05 28.77
C ASP A 301 12.57 -30.57 28.86
N SER A 302 13.62 -31.38 28.93
CA SER A 302 13.47 -32.84 29.05
C SER A 302 12.93 -33.25 30.43
N ASN A 303 13.02 -32.37 31.43
CA ASN A 303 12.43 -32.58 32.74
C ASN A 303 10.98 -32.05 32.79
N TYR A 304 10.01 -32.98 32.74
CA TYR A 304 8.58 -32.66 32.78
C TYR A 304 8.12 -31.87 34.02
N LYS A 305 8.89 -31.88 35.13
CA LYS A 305 8.54 -31.14 36.35
C LYS A 305 8.87 -29.64 36.25
N SER A 306 9.95 -29.29 35.55
CA SER A 306 10.37 -27.91 35.32
C SER A 306 9.91 -27.36 33.97
N ARG A 307 9.49 -28.22 33.04
CA ARG A 307 9.01 -27.82 31.71
C ARG A 307 7.91 -26.75 31.81
N GLY A 308 8.09 -25.67 31.06
CA GLY A 308 7.19 -24.53 31.06
C GLY A 308 7.23 -23.64 32.30
N HIS A 309 8.07 -23.94 33.30
CA HIS A 309 8.14 -23.19 34.55
C HIS A 309 9.46 -22.41 34.68
N VAL A 310 9.38 -21.22 35.27
CA VAL A 310 10.54 -20.43 35.68
C VAL A 310 10.39 -20.12 37.15
N ARG A 311 11.38 -20.50 37.98
CA ARG A 311 11.32 -20.33 39.45
C ARG A 311 10.01 -20.87 40.06
N ASN A 312 9.56 -22.04 39.60
CA ASN A 312 8.31 -22.71 39.98
C ASN A 312 7.00 -22.01 39.57
N GLU A 313 7.05 -20.93 38.79
CA GLU A 313 5.87 -20.29 38.22
C GLU A 313 5.66 -20.76 36.77
N LEU A 314 4.43 -21.13 36.40
CA LEU A 314 4.10 -21.50 35.02
C LEU A 314 4.22 -20.26 34.12
N LYS A 315 5.25 -20.23 33.28
CA LYS A 315 5.54 -19.14 32.33
C LYS A 315 5.31 -19.51 30.87
N PHE A 316 5.03 -20.78 30.58
CA PHE A 316 4.82 -21.28 29.22
C PHE A 316 3.84 -20.43 28.40
N TYR A 317 2.67 -20.10 28.96
CA TYR A 317 1.64 -19.31 28.28
C TYR A 317 1.99 -17.82 28.25
N THR A 318 2.39 -17.24 29.38
CA THR A 318 2.63 -15.79 29.48
C THR A 318 3.78 -15.32 28.61
N GLU A 319 4.86 -16.11 28.52
CA GLU A 319 5.99 -15.80 27.63
C GLU A 319 5.57 -15.93 26.17
N LEU A 320 4.79 -16.97 25.81
CA LEU A 320 4.27 -17.11 24.45
C LEU A 320 3.35 -15.94 24.07
N ASP A 321 2.47 -15.52 24.97
CA ASP A 321 1.58 -14.36 24.74
C ASP A 321 2.37 -13.07 24.53
N SER A 322 3.43 -12.84 25.31
CA SER A 322 4.35 -11.72 25.13
C SER A 322 5.01 -11.72 23.75
N ILE A 323 5.43 -12.90 23.29
CA ILE A 323 6.04 -13.08 21.96
C ILE A 323 5.03 -12.81 20.84
N LEU A 324 3.84 -13.41 20.92
CA LEU A 324 2.79 -13.28 19.90
C LEU A 324 2.26 -11.86 19.77
N ASN A 325 2.27 -11.09 20.86
CA ASN A 325 1.85 -9.69 20.88
C ASN A 325 2.95 -8.69 20.51
N SER A 326 4.22 -9.14 20.39
CA SER A 326 5.33 -8.28 20.01
C SER A 326 5.15 -7.68 18.62
N LYS A 327 5.53 -6.41 18.47
CA LYS A 327 5.40 -5.62 17.25
C LYS A 327 6.79 -5.35 16.70
N VAL A 328 7.08 -5.87 15.52
CA VAL A 328 8.43 -5.85 14.93
C VAL A 328 8.39 -5.06 13.63
N VAL A 329 9.14 -3.96 13.58
CA VAL A 329 9.33 -3.15 12.38
C VAL A 329 10.52 -3.71 11.59
N THR A 330 10.29 -4.00 10.31
CA THR A 330 11.33 -4.45 9.38
C THR A 330 11.90 -3.27 8.60
N VAL A 331 13.22 -3.14 8.59
CA VAL A 331 13.94 -2.06 7.91
C VAL A 331 14.90 -2.65 6.89
N PHE A 332 14.86 -2.22 5.64
CA PHE A 332 15.85 -2.60 4.64
C PHE A 332 16.81 -1.44 4.36
N CYS A 333 18.11 -1.67 4.56
CA CYS A 333 19.13 -0.68 4.29
C CYS A 333 19.69 -0.86 2.86
N LEU A 334 19.45 0.12 1.99
CA LEU A 334 19.91 0.13 0.60
C LEU A 334 21.44 0.19 0.48
N THR A 335 22.10 0.81 1.47
CA THR A 335 23.56 0.98 1.46
C THR A 335 24.28 -0.32 1.83
N SER A 336 23.83 -1.02 2.88
CA SER A 336 24.42 -2.29 3.30
C SER A 336 23.83 -3.51 2.59
N TYR A 337 22.67 -3.36 1.93
CA TYR A 337 21.90 -4.42 1.28
C TYR A 337 21.47 -5.50 2.30
N GLN A 338 20.87 -5.07 3.41
CA GLN A 338 20.53 -5.94 4.53
C GLN A 338 19.19 -5.54 5.17
N PHE A 339 18.44 -6.56 5.60
CA PHE A 339 17.31 -6.39 6.51
C PHE A 339 17.76 -6.27 7.96
N PHE A 340 17.06 -5.41 8.68
CA PHE A 340 17.09 -5.25 10.13
C PHE A 340 15.67 -5.39 10.67
N SER A 341 15.54 -5.76 11.94
CA SER A 341 14.25 -5.92 12.60
C SER A 341 14.32 -5.41 14.03
N TYR A 342 13.36 -4.58 14.42
CA TYR A 342 13.34 -3.93 15.72
C TYR A 342 11.98 -4.13 16.37
N GLU A 343 11.97 -4.54 17.63
CA GLU A 343 10.74 -4.47 18.43
C GLU A 343 10.44 -3.02 18.80
N VAL A 344 9.20 -2.61 18.53
CA VAL A 344 8.71 -1.28 18.85
C VAL A 344 7.61 -1.36 19.90
N THR A 345 7.53 -0.32 20.73
CA THR A 345 6.49 -0.18 21.76
C THR A 345 5.79 1.18 21.62
N PRO A 346 4.55 1.34 22.10
CA PRO A 346 3.85 2.61 22.07
C PRO A 346 4.59 3.77 22.77
N SER A 347 5.50 3.44 23.70
CA SER A 347 6.33 4.42 24.42
C SER A 347 7.63 4.80 23.71
N MET A 348 8.05 4.04 22.68
CA MET A 348 9.32 4.27 21.99
C MET A 348 9.22 5.47 21.04
N ARG A 349 10.05 6.50 21.24
CA ARG A 349 10.11 7.67 20.36
C ARG A 349 10.85 7.34 19.07
N VAL A 350 10.49 8.02 17.98
CA VAL A 350 11.16 7.88 16.68
C VAL A 350 12.66 8.17 16.79
N GLU A 351 13.05 9.21 17.54
CA GLU A 351 14.47 9.56 17.73
C GLU A 351 15.28 8.42 18.36
N GLN A 352 14.73 7.75 19.38
CA GLN A 352 15.37 6.61 20.02
C GLN A 352 15.56 5.46 19.03
N PHE A 353 14.49 5.14 18.28
CA PHE A 353 14.53 4.13 17.24
C PHE A 353 15.57 4.44 16.15
N LEU A 354 15.61 5.68 15.66
CA LEU A 354 16.55 6.09 14.62
C LEU A 354 18.01 6.09 15.12
N ASN A 355 18.25 6.43 16.39
CA ASN A 355 19.60 6.35 16.98
C ASN A 355 20.09 4.89 17.03
N THR A 356 19.26 3.96 17.49
CA THR A 356 19.59 2.52 17.47
C THR A 356 19.85 2.02 16.04
N LEU A 357 19.02 2.45 15.08
CA LEU A 357 19.20 2.12 13.67
C LEU A 357 20.54 2.67 13.13
N CYS A 358 20.91 3.90 13.49
CA CYS A 358 22.18 4.51 13.12
C CYS A 358 23.39 3.74 13.68
N GLU A 359 23.32 3.30 14.94
CA GLU A 359 24.38 2.53 15.60
C GLU A 359 24.63 1.19 14.91
N GLU A 360 23.57 0.44 14.59
CA GLU A 360 23.68 -0.87 13.94
C GLU A 360 24.07 -0.76 12.46
N THR A 361 23.49 0.21 11.74
CA THR A 361 23.82 0.43 10.33
C THR A 361 25.18 1.10 10.14
N LYS A 362 25.73 1.73 11.20
CA LYS A 362 26.93 2.59 11.17
C LYS A 362 26.77 3.80 10.27
N ILE A 363 25.52 4.27 10.09
CA ILE A 363 25.19 5.48 9.34
C ILE A 363 25.01 6.61 10.35
N GLU A 364 25.69 7.73 10.14
CA GLU A 364 25.48 8.91 10.98
C GLU A 364 24.08 9.49 10.77
N ASN A 365 23.42 9.94 11.85
CA ASN A 365 22.06 10.46 11.81
C ASN A 365 21.87 11.60 10.79
N THR A 366 22.86 12.48 10.63
CA THR A 366 22.85 13.56 9.62
C THR A 366 22.82 13.04 8.18
N ASN A 367 23.30 11.82 7.94
CA ASN A 367 23.42 11.18 6.64
C ASN A 367 22.38 10.07 6.43
N LEU A 368 21.62 9.69 7.44
CA LEU A 368 20.52 8.74 7.31
C LEU A 368 19.37 9.40 6.56
N TYR A 369 18.91 8.78 5.48
CA TYR A 369 17.65 9.12 4.83
C TYR A 369 16.67 7.97 4.99
N VAL A 370 15.49 8.26 5.56
CA VAL A 370 14.43 7.30 5.82
C VAL A 370 13.36 7.44 4.73
N ILE A 371 12.93 6.31 4.20
CA ILE A 371 12.02 6.19 3.06
C ILE A 371 10.84 5.31 3.51
N LEU A 372 9.63 5.84 3.31
CA LEU A 372 8.39 5.09 3.54
C LEU A 372 8.00 4.40 2.23
N PRO A 373 7.57 3.12 2.26
CA PRO A 373 6.99 2.47 1.11
C PRO A 373 5.75 3.20 0.58
N LEU A 374 5.44 3.08 -0.70
CA LEU A 374 4.32 3.82 -1.34
C LEU A 374 2.97 3.56 -0.68
N LEU A 375 2.72 2.30 -0.31
CA LEU A 375 1.49 1.86 0.33
C LEU A 375 1.47 2.14 1.84
N HIS A 376 2.52 2.73 2.41
CA HIS A 376 2.57 3.02 3.84
C HIS A 376 1.41 3.96 4.23
N PRO A 377 0.68 3.69 5.33
CA PRO A 377 -0.45 4.52 5.76
C PRO A 377 -0.02 5.96 6.07
N LYS A 378 1.13 6.13 6.72
CA LYS A 378 1.75 7.45 6.90
C LYS A 378 2.47 7.86 5.62
N LYS A 379 2.17 9.06 5.10
CA LYS A 379 2.80 9.61 3.88
C LYS A 379 4.00 10.51 4.13
N SER A 380 4.21 10.95 5.37
CA SER A 380 5.32 11.82 5.74
C SER A 380 5.86 11.50 7.12
N LEU A 381 7.19 11.56 7.25
CA LEU A 381 7.89 11.43 8.53
C LEU A 381 7.59 12.59 9.49
N ALA A 382 7.15 13.75 8.99
CA ALA A 382 6.85 14.92 9.81
C ALA A 382 5.70 14.66 10.82
N ASN A 383 4.82 13.71 10.52
CA ASN A 383 3.64 13.40 11.32
C ASN A 383 3.82 12.16 12.20
N ILE A 384 5.05 11.65 12.32
CA ILE A 384 5.36 10.43 13.05
C ILE A 384 6.20 10.80 14.28
N SER A 385 5.64 10.57 15.47
CA SER A 385 6.28 10.91 16.75
C SER A 385 6.73 9.68 17.54
N ILE A 386 6.11 8.52 17.30
CA ILE A 386 6.42 7.24 17.94
C ILE A 386 6.84 6.19 16.91
N ALA A 387 7.74 5.28 17.29
CA ALA A 387 8.25 4.24 16.39
C ALA A 387 7.16 3.23 15.98
N MET A 388 6.12 3.07 16.81
CA MET A 388 4.97 2.22 16.53
C MET A 388 4.19 2.64 15.27
N ASP A 389 4.25 3.91 14.87
CA ASP A 389 3.60 4.41 13.65
C ASP A 389 4.22 3.85 12.35
N PHE A 390 5.39 3.22 12.42
CA PHE A 390 6.02 2.52 11.30
C PHE A 390 5.54 1.08 11.14
N TYR A 391 4.89 0.53 12.17
CA TYR A 391 4.42 -0.85 12.14
C TYR A 391 3.08 -0.95 11.40
N VAL A 392 3.00 -1.85 10.42
CA VAL A 392 1.78 -2.14 9.67
C VAL A 392 1.45 -3.63 9.83
N GLU A 393 0.34 -3.94 10.52
CA GLU A 393 -0.04 -5.31 10.88
C GLU A 393 -0.20 -6.20 9.64
N ASP A 394 -0.90 -5.72 8.62
CA ASP A 394 -1.26 -6.51 7.44
C ASP A 394 -0.04 -6.94 6.62
N TRP A 395 1.08 -6.21 6.73
CA TRP A 395 2.29 -6.48 5.95
C TRP A 395 3.09 -7.69 6.46
N ILE A 396 2.84 -8.15 7.69
CA ILE A 396 3.49 -9.36 8.22
C ILE A 396 3.17 -10.58 7.35
N ARG A 397 1.99 -10.57 6.72
CA ARG A 397 1.50 -11.68 5.90
C ARG A 397 2.27 -11.91 4.59
N ARG A 398 3.07 -10.92 4.15
CA ARG A 398 3.86 -10.97 2.89
C ARG A 398 3.04 -11.35 1.66
N GLU A 399 1.83 -10.80 1.53
CA GLU A 399 1.08 -10.88 0.27
C GLU A 399 1.84 -10.14 -0.85
N PRO A 400 1.69 -10.51 -2.13
CA PRO A 400 2.44 -9.90 -3.24
C PRO A 400 2.29 -8.38 -3.36
N GLU A 401 1.18 -7.85 -2.87
CA GLU A 401 0.88 -6.41 -2.86
C GLU A 401 1.55 -5.66 -1.71
N ASN A 402 1.99 -6.37 -0.66
CA ASN A 402 2.59 -5.77 0.51
C ASN A 402 4.08 -5.47 0.28
N PRO A 403 4.57 -4.30 0.73
CA PRO A 403 5.99 -3.98 0.75
C PRO A 403 6.84 -5.03 1.48
N LEU A 404 8.03 -5.31 0.96
CA LEU A 404 8.95 -6.29 1.56
C LEU A 404 9.56 -5.83 2.89
N ALA A 405 9.65 -4.51 3.09
CA ALA A 405 10.08 -3.87 4.32
C ALA A 405 9.08 -2.78 4.74
N MET A 406 8.91 -2.60 6.05
CA MET A 406 8.09 -1.49 6.57
C MET A 406 8.79 -0.14 6.38
N LEU A 407 10.13 -0.14 6.37
CA LEU A 407 10.96 1.03 6.17
C LEU A 407 12.14 0.72 5.26
N TYR A 408 12.54 1.70 4.46
CA TYR A 408 13.78 1.69 3.70
C TYR A 408 14.71 2.79 4.21
N VAL A 409 16.01 2.54 4.26
CA VAL A 409 17.00 3.55 4.65
C VAL A 409 18.25 3.55 3.78
N MET A 410 18.90 4.70 3.67
CA MET A 410 20.19 4.83 2.96
C MET A 410 21.10 5.90 3.55
N ASP A 411 22.42 5.72 3.41
CA ASP A 411 23.43 6.74 3.65
C ASP A 411 23.59 7.61 2.40
N VAL A 412 23.22 8.89 2.49
CA VAL A 412 23.27 9.80 1.34
C VAL A 412 24.70 10.11 0.85
N ARG A 413 25.74 9.80 1.64
CA ARG A 413 27.15 9.99 1.24
C ARG A 413 27.64 8.88 0.33
N GLN A 414 27.16 7.66 0.53
CA GLN A 414 27.67 6.48 -0.17
C GLN A 414 26.89 6.23 -1.46
N CYS A 415 27.57 6.38 -2.59
CA CYS A 415 27.00 6.05 -3.91
C CYS A 415 27.30 4.61 -4.35
N ASP A 416 28.32 3.98 -3.77
CA ASP A 416 28.65 2.58 -4.02
C ASP A 416 28.03 1.71 -2.93
N CYS A 417 27.31 0.65 -3.31
CA CYS A 417 26.87 -0.35 -2.34
C CYS A 417 28.08 -1.21 -1.97
N ASN A 418 28.67 -0.97 -0.80
CA ASN A 418 29.76 -1.79 -0.26
C ASN A 418 29.18 -3.04 0.41
N VAL A 419 28.63 -3.91 -0.44
CA VAL A 419 27.85 -5.05 -0.01
C VAL A 419 28.78 -6.19 0.41
N LYS A 420 28.64 -6.61 1.67
CA LYS A 420 29.36 -7.78 2.19
C LYS A 420 28.92 -9.03 1.43
N CYS A 421 29.85 -9.97 1.25
CA CYS A 421 29.52 -11.28 0.70
C CYS A 421 28.41 -11.95 1.54
N PRO A 422 27.54 -12.77 0.92
CA PRO A 422 26.64 -13.66 1.66
C PRO A 422 27.43 -14.42 2.72
N LYS A 423 26.88 -14.51 3.93
CA LYS A 423 27.44 -15.38 4.97
C LYS A 423 26.91 -16.78 4.74
N PHE A 424 27.80 -17.76 4.76
CA PHE A 424 27.44 -19.16 4.69
C PHE A 424 27.50 -19.80 6.08
N SER A 425 26.59 -20.72 6.35
CA SER A 425 26.64 -21.55 7.55
C SER A 425 27.89 -22.46 7.50
N SER A 426 28.32 -22.98 8.65
CA SER A 426 29.39 -23.99 8.67
C SER A 426 29.02 -25.19 7.79
N THR A 427 27.77 -25.66 7.87
CA THR A 427 27.25 -26.76 7.04
C THR A 427 27.44 -26.52 5.54
N ILE A 428 27.16 -25.30 5.04
CA ILE A 428 27.40 -24.98 3.63
C ILE A 428 28.90 -25.03 3.32
N MET A 429 29.73 -24.37 4.12
CA MET A 429 31.18 -24.33 3.91
C MET A 429 31.76 -25.75 3.87
N ASP A 430 31.39 -26.56 4.87
CA ASP A 430 31.79 -27.94 5.04
C ASP A 430 31.36 -28.79 3.82
N CYS A 431 30.11 -28.67 3.35
CA CYS A 431 29.60 -29.40 2.18
C CYS A 431 30.20 -28.94 0.85
N MET A 432 30.63 -27.67 0.74
CA MET A 432 31.31 -27.15 -0.45
C MET A 432 32.75 -27.68 -0.58
N GLU A 433 33.39 -28.08 0.52
CA GLU A 433 34.74 -28.67 0.52
C GLU A 433 34.74 -30.17 0.15
N VAL A 434 33.58 -30.82 0.13
CA VAL A 434 33.46 -32.25 -0.22
C VAL A 434 33.61 -32.44 -1.73
N CYS A 435 34.63 -33.19 -2.15
CA CYS A 435 34.80 -33.61 -3.54
C CYS A 435 33.72 -34.62 -3.97
N ALA A 436 33.36 -34.62 -5.26
CA ALA A 436 32.38 -35.55 -5.84
C ALA A 436 32.67 -37.05 -5.54
N GLU A 437 33.93 -37.40 -5.32
CA GLU A 437 34.39 -38.78 -5.05
C GLU A 437 34.16 -39.25 -3.60
N THR A 438 34.11 -38.33 -2.62
CA THR A 438 33.82 -38.64 -1.21
C THR A 438 32.35 -38.51 -0.84
N CYS A 439 31.47 -38.14 -1.78
CA CYS A 439 30.06 -37.82 -1.55
C CYS A 439 29.17 -38.99 -1.12
N ASN A 440 29.56 -40.24 -1.40
CA ASN A 440 28.77 -41.41 -1.02
C ASN A 440 28.69 -41.64 0.50
N SER A 441 29.45 -40.88 1.31
CA SER A 441 29.45 -40.97 2.78
C SER A 441 28.52 -39.97 3.48
N LEU A 442 27.94 -38.99 2.79
CA LEU A 442 27.10 -37.98 3.44
C LEU A 442 25.77 -38.59 3.87
N SER A 443 25.42 -38.44 5.15
CA SER A 443 24.11 -38.87 5.64
C SER A 443 22.96 -38.12 4.98
N LYS A 444 21.78 -38.76 4.94
CA LYS A 444 20.55 -38.13 4.46
C LYS A 444 20.21 -36.83 5.21
N GLY A 445 20.43 -36.80 6.52
CA GLY A 445 20.14 -35.64 7.36
C GLY A 445 21.02 -34.43 7.05
N LEU A 446 22.33 -34.65 6.86
CA LEU A 446 23.26 -33.57 6.48
C LEU A 446 22.97 -33.02 5.08
N LEU A 447 22.59 -33.89 4.14
CA LEU A 447 22.18 -33.45 2.80
C LEU A 447 20.91 -32.58 2.85
N GLU A 448 19.91 -32.98 3.64
CA GLU A 448 18.67 -32.20 3.83
C GLU A 448 18.96 -30.84 4.49
N GLU A 449 19.85 -30.77 5.48
CA GLU A 449 20.31 -29.50 6.09
C GLU A 449 21.03 -28.61 5.05
N PHE A 450 21.90 -29.20 4.21
CA PHE A 450 22.60 -28.47 3.16
C PHE A 450 21.66 -27.88 2.11
N GLU A 451 20.69 -28.65 1.63
CA GLU A 451 19.66 -28.17 0.71
C GLU A 451 18.81 -27.06 1.33
N LEU A 452 18.47 -27.21 2.61
CA LEU A 452 17.69 -26.23 3.36
C LEU A 452 18.45 -24.91 3.43
N HIS A 453 19.70 -24.93 3.86
CA HIS A 453 20.52 -23.71 3.93
C HIS A 453 20.76 -23.10 2.55
N THR A 454 20.92 -23.93 1.51
CA THR A 454 21.09 -23.47 0.13
C THR A 454 19.83 -22.75 -0.39
N ASN A 455 18.65 -23.35 -0.21
CA ASN A 455 17.37 -22.73 -0.58
C ASN A 455 17.18 -21.39 0.14
N PHE A 456 17.58 -21.31 1.42
CA PHE A 456 17.50 -20.07 2.19
C PHE A 456 18.41 -18.99 1.64
N VAL A 457 19.70 -19.29 1.44
CA VAL A 457 20.67 -18.27 1.02
C VAL A 457 20.27 -17.69 -0.33
N ILE A 458 19.91 -18.53 -1.29
CA ILE A 458 19.47 -18.10 -2.62
C ILE A 458 18.15 -17.33 -2.53
N GLY A 459 17.19 -17.82 -1.76
CA GLY A 459 15.91 -17.15 -1.54
C GLY A 459 16.05 -15.78 -0.86
N ASN A 460 16.94 -15.68 0.12
CA ASN A 460 17.24 -14.44 0.82
C ASN A 460 17.92 -13.43 -0.11
N GLU A 461 18.80 -13.88 -1.01
CA GLU A 461 19.44 -13.01 -2.00
C GLU A 461 18.46 -12.50 -3.05
N GLN A 462 17.54 -13.35 -3.52
CA GLN A 462 16.42 -12.92 -4.37
C GLN A 462 15.54 -11.88 -3.66
N ARG A 463 15.16 -12.14 -2.39
CA ARG A 463 14.37 -11.20 -1.59
C ARG A 463 15.09 -9.87 -1.34
N ASN A 464 16.40 -9.90 -1.05
CA ASN A 464 17.18 -8.67 -0.87
C ASN A 464 17.25 -7.86 -2.15
N LEU A 465 17.31 -8.52 -3.31
CA LEU A 465 17.28 -7.84 -4.61
C LEU A 465 15.95 -7.15 -4.84
N GLU A 466 14.85 -7.86 -4.62
CA GLU A 466 13.50 -7.29 -4.76
C GLU A 466 13.30 -6.09 -3.82
N ALA A 467 13.67 -6.22 -2.55
CA ALA A 467 13.58 -5.12 -1.57
C ALA A 467 14.50 -3.94 -1.94
N TYR A 468 15.67 -4.21 -2.51
CA TYR A 468 16.59 -3.18 -2.97
C TYR A 468 16.01 -2.38 -4.15
N LEU A 469 15.42 -3.05 -5.14
CA LEU A 469 14.79 -2.41 -6.29
C LEU A 469 13.55 -1.60 -5.85
N GLU A 470 12.69 -2.19 -5.01
CA GLU A 470 11.52 -1.52 -4.43
C GLU A 470 11.92 -0.29 -3.62
N GLY A 471 12.96 -0.38 -2.78
CA GLY A 471 13.42 0.73 -1.98
C GLY A 471 14.07 1.86 -2.80
N LEU A 472 14.76 1.55 -3.91
CA LEU A 472 15.22 2.59 -4.86
C LEU A 472 14.03 3.29 -5.53
N GLN A 473 13.02 2.54 -5.93
CA GLN A 473 11.80 3.09 -6.51
C GLN A 473 11.06 3.99 -5.51
N CYS A 474 10.86 3.51 -4.27
CA CYS A 474 10.26 4.30 -3.20
C CYS A 474 11.09 5.55 -2.86
N CYS A 475 12.41 5.47 -2.95
CA CYS A 475 13.29 6.61 -2.77
C CYS A 475 13.05 7.67 -3.86
N ALA A 476 12.99 7.27 -5.13
CA ALA A 476 12.73 8.18 -6.25
C ALA A 476 11.41 8.96 -6.05
N VAL A 477 10.33 8.24 -5.73
CA VAL A 477 9.02 8.87 -5.46
C VAL A 477 9.05 9.73 -4.20
N GLY A 478 9.65 9.23 -3.12
CA GLY A 478 9.72 9.96 -1.85
C GLY A 478 10.50 11.27 -1.96
N VAL A 479 11.60 11.28 -2.72
CA VAL A 479 12.39 12.50 -2.96
C VAL A 479 11.63 13.48 -3.85
N GLU A 480 10.98 13.00 -4.92
CA GLU A 480 10.12 13.83 -5.76
C GLU A 480 9.01 14.49 -4.92
N HIS A 481 8.31 13.71 -4.09
CA HIS A 481 7.27 14.23 -3.21
C HIS A 481 7.81 15.29 -2.24
N HIS A 482 8.96 15.03 -1.61
CA HIS A 482 9.62 16.02 -0.75
C HIS A 482 9.99 17.31 -1.50
N LEU A 483 10.50 17.22 -2.72
CA LEU A 483 10.78 18.39 -3.55
C LEU A 483 9.51 19.16 -3.88
N LEU A 484 8.46 18.49 -4.33
CA LEU A 484 7.16 19.11 -4.64
C LEU A 484 6.54 19.78 -3.41
N SER A 485 6.71 19.21 -2.21
CA SER A 485 6.24 19.81 -0.95
C SER A 485 6.92 21.14 -0.60
N LEU A 486 8.06 21.47 -1.22
CA LEU A 486 8.71 22.77 -1.02
C LEU A 486 8.03 23.89 -1.82
N LYS A 487 7.19 23.59 -2.83
CA LYS A 487 6.55 24.60 -3.71
C LYS A 487 5.87 25.75 -2.94
N PRO A 488 5.09 25.52 -1.87
CA PRO A 488 4.49 26.61 -1.10
C PRO A 488 5.54 27.51 -0.42
N GLN A 489 6.60 26.92 0.11
CA GLN A 489 7.68 27.67 0.78
C GLN A 489 8.50 28.47 -0.23
N ILE A 490 8.71 27.92 -1.43
CA ILE A 490 9.35 28.60 -2.56
C ILE A 490 8.52 29.82 -2.99
N ASN A 491 7.20 29.68 -3.10
CA ASN A 491 6.30 30.78 -3.43
C ASN A 491 6.33 31.87 -2.35
N ASN A 492 6.33 31.48 -1.07
CA ASN A 492 6.48 32.43 0.03
C ASN A 492 7.82 33.19 -0.04
N LEU A 493 8.94 32.51 -0.31
CA LEU A 493 10.22 33.18 -0.50
C LEU A 493 10.18 34.18 -1.67
N ARG A 494 9.55 33.81 -2.79
CA ARG A 494 9.35 34.73 -3.94
C ARG A 494 8.54 35.96 -3.56
N GLU A 495 7.46 35.79 -2.79
CA GLU A 495 6.64 36.89 -2.27
C GLU A 495 7.44 37.80 -1.32
N GLN A 496 8.26 37.22 -0.44
CA GLN A 496 9.13 38.01 0.46
C GLN A 496 10.16 38.84 -0.32
N ILE A 497 10.79 38.27 -1.36
CA ILE A 497 11.72 39.01 -2.22
C ILE A 497 11.02 40.22 -2.86
N LEU A 498 9.83 40.01 -3.44
CA LEU A 498 9.05 41.10 -4.06
C LEU A 498 8.65 42.17 -3.05
N LEU A 499 8.24 41.76 -1.85
CA LEU A 499 7.88 42.67 -0.77
C LEU A 499 9.08 43.50 -0.30
N THR A 500 10.26 42.88 -0.14
CA THR A 500 11.50 43.59 0.22
C THR A 500 11.93 44.55 -0.88
N GLN A 501 11.88 44.17 -2.16
CA GLN A 501 12.14 45.08 -3.27
C GLN A 501 11.21 46.31 -3.24
N GLY A 502 9.92 46.10 -2.98
CA GLY A 502 8.94 47.17 -2.80
C GLY A 502 9.29 48.11 -1.63
N ARG A 503 9.71 47.55 -0.47
CA ARG A 503 10.14 48.34 0.69
C ARG A 503 11.42 49.14 0.41
N ILE A 504 12.39 48.58 -0.31
CA ILE A 504 13.60 49.31 -0.73
C ILE A 504 13.21 50.49 -1.64
N GLN A 505 12.27 50.29 -2.56
CA GLN A 505 11.79 51.36 -3.43
C GLN A 505 11.07 52.45 -2.63
N GLN A 506 10.23 52.08 -1.66
CA GLN A 506 9.59 53.01 -0.75
C GLN A 506 10.62 53.80 0.08
N PHE A 507 11.64 53.14 0.60
CA PHE A 507 12.74 53.77 1.34
C PHE A 507 13.51 54.75 0.45
N SER A 508 13.80 54.36 -0.80
CA SER A 508 14.44 55.24 -1.79
C SER A 508 13.63 56.49 -2.11
N LEU A 509 12.31 56.37 -2.26
CA LEU A 509 11.42 57.51 -2.45
C LEU A 509 11.37 58.41 -1.20
N THR A 510 11.36 57.82 -0.01
CA THR A 510 11.38 58.56 1.26
C THR A 510 12.67 59.37 1.41
N VAL A 511 13.82 58.77 1.11
CA VAL A 511 15.12 59.47 1.07
C VAL A 511 15.11 60.58 0.03
N ALA A 512 14.59 60.33 -1.18
CA ALA A 512 14.55 61.33 -2.24
C ALA A 512 13.68 62.55 -1.89
N GLU A 513 12.56 62.34 -1.20
CA GLU A 513 11.69 63.42 -0.73
C GLU A 513 12.30 64.18 0.46
N SER A 514 12.89 63.46 1.42
CA SER A 514 13.63 64.04 2.55
C SER A 514 14.83 64.87 2.07
N ASN A 515 15.55 64.43 1.04
CA ASN A 515 16.66 65.17 0.42
C ASN A 515 16.24 66.52 -0.19
N LYS A 516 14.95 66.72 -0.53
CA LYS A 516 14.46 68.04 -0.94
C LYS A 516 14.36 69.03 0.22
N ARG A 517 14.36 68.53 1.46
CA ARG A 517 14.14 69.29 2.71
C ARG A 517 15.42 69.41 3.56
N ILE A 518 16.32 68.42 3.50
CA ILE A 518 17.56 68.37 4.31
C ILE A 518 18.74 69.10 3.61
N ILE A 519 19.43 69.96 4.37
CA ILE A 519 20.50 70.87 3.87
C ILE A 519 21.92 70.26 3.96
N TYR A 520 22.14 69.16 4.69
CA TYR A 520 23.47 68.59 4.94
C TYR A 520 23.82 67.41 4.02
N GLU A 521 24.81 67.57 3.12
CA GLU A 521 25.24 66.56 2.14
C GLU A 521 25.74 65.24 2.76
N ASP A 522 26.41 65.28 3.92
CA ASP A 522 27.02 64.08 4.54
C ASP A 522 25.98 63.03 4.96
N SER A 523 24.79 63.45 5.40
CA SER A 523 23.72 62.53 5.79
C SER A 523 23.04 61.87 4.59
N GLN A 524 22.98 62.56 3.46
CA GLN A 524 22.37 62.04 2.23
C GLN A 524 23.20 60.90 1.63
N GLN A 525 24.53 60.99 1.68
CA GLN A 525 25.41 59.94 1.18
C GLN A 525 25.28 58.64 1.99
N ILE A 526 25.04 58.72 3.30
CA ILE A 526 24.86 57.54 4.17
C ILE A 526 23.60 56.76 3.75
N TRP A 527 22.48 57.44 3.53
CA TRP A 527 21.23 56.80 3.13
C TRP A 527 21.27 56.22 1.73
N LEU A 528 21.87 56.94 0.77
CA LEU A 528 22.10 56.43 -0.58
C LEU A 528 22.99 55.19 -0.58
N LYS A 529 24.01 55.15 0.28
CA LYS A 529 24.86 53.96 0.47
C LYS A 529 24.06 52.79 1.04
N LYS A 530 23.23 53.00 2.07
CA LYS A 530 22.36 51.96 2.65
C LYS A 530 21.38 51.39 1.61
N ILE A 531 20.71 52.24 0.82
CA ILE A 531 19.81 51.79 -0.26
C ILE A 531 20.55 50.89 -1.24
N LYS A 532 21.76 51.31 -1.65
CA LYS A 532 22.59 50.51 -2.57
C LYS A 532 22.93 49.16 -1.97
N THR A 533 23.34 49.11 -0.70
CA THR A 533 23.64 47.85 0.00
C THR A 533 22.42 46.92 0.07
N TYR A 534 21.25 47.41 0.49
CA TYR A 534 20.03 46.59 0.52
C TYR A 534 19.64 46.06 -0.85
N TYR A 535 19.77 46.89 -1.89
CA TYR A 535 19.46 46.48 -3.26
C TYR A 535 20.42 45.39 -3.75
N GLU A 536 21.73 45.54 -3.50
CA GLU A 536 22.76 44.55 -3.87
C GLU A 536 22.53 43.22 -3.15
N GLU A 537 22.23 43.23 -1.84
CA GLU A 537 21.97 42.02 -1.06
C GLU A 537 20.72 41.26 -1.56
N VAL A 538 19.63 41.97 -1.90
CA VAL A 538 18.39 41.35 -2.40
C VAL A 538 18.56 40.82 -3.83
N GLU A 539 19.26 41.52 -4.70
CA GLU A 539 19.52 41.03 -6.06
C GLU A 539 20.48 39.82 -6.05
N GLU A 540 21.48 39.78 -5.18
CA GLU A 540 22.33 38.60 -4.99
C GLU A 540 21.49 37.39 -4.55
N LEU A 541 20.62 37.57 -3.55
CA LEU A 541 19.73 36.53 -3.06
C LEU A 541 18.76 36.04 -4.15
N ARG A 542 18.18 36.97 -4.92
CA ARG A 542 17.29 36.68 -6.05
C ARG A 542 18.02 35.91 -7.17
N ALA A 543 19.24 36.30 -7.52
CA ALA A 543 20.04 35.62 -8.55
C ALA A 543 20.39 34.20 -8.14
N LYS A 544 20.82 34.01 -6.87
CA LYS A 544 21.11 32.71 -6.28
C LYS A 544 19.87 31.81 -6.24
N PHE A 545 18.71 32.38 -5.87
CA PHE A 545 17.42 31.69 -5.87
C PHE A 545 17.03 31.23 -7.28
N TRP A 546 17.02 32.12 -8.28
CA TRP A 546 16.58 31.75 -9.65
C TRP A 546 17.43 30.68 -10.29
N LYS A 547 18.76 30.74 -10.11
CA LYS A 547 19.68 29.72 -10.63
C LYS A 547 19.37 28.34 -10.04
N THR A 548 19.21 28.28 -8.71
CA THR A 548 18.96 27.02 -7.99
C THR A 548 17.54 26.48 -8.21
N MET A 549 16.55 27.37 -8.36
CA MET A 549 15.13 26.99 -8.31
C MET A 549 14.47 26.69 -9.64
N LYS A 550 14.92 27.29 -10.75
CA LYS A 550 14.24 27.06 -12.04
C LYS A 550 14.81 25.87 -12.79
N VAL A 551 16.13 25.85 -12.96
CA VAL A 551 16.80 24.86 -13.82
C VAL A 551 17.03 23.55 -13.06
N ASP A 552 17.67 23.62 -11.88
CA ASP A 552 18.05 22.41 -11.14
C ASP A 552 16.82 21.70 -10.55
N PHE A 553 15.84 22.43 -10.01
CA PHE A 553 14.65 21.83 -9.40
C PHE A 553 13.78 21.04 -10.40
N GLN A 554 13.45 21.64 -11.56
CA GLN A 554 12.64 20.98 -12.59
C GLN A 554 13.36 19.77 -13.20
N SER A 555 14.67 19.93 -13.45
CA SER A 555 15.53 18.84 -13.93
C SER A 555 15.54 17.68 -12.94
N ILE A 556 15.79 17.94 -11.65
CA ILE A 556 15.83 16.90 -10.61
C ILE A 556 14.48 16.21 -10.42
N CYS A 557 13.36 16.96 -10.43
CA CYS A 557 12.03 16.35 -10.35
C CYS A 557 11.77 15.41 -11.53
N THR A 558 12.11 15.85 -12.75
CA THR A 558 11.97 15.02 -13.97
C THR A 558 12.82 13.76 -13.87
N THR A 559 14.07 13.89 -13.40
CA THR A 559 14.97 12.76 -13.17
C THR A 559 14.40 11.77 -12.15
N CYS A 560 13.86 12.25 -11.02
CA CYS A 560 13.24 11.38 -10.01
C CYS A 560 12.01 10.66 -10.57
N LYS A 561 11.15 11.36 -11.34
CA LYS A 561 9.98 10.78 -12.00
C LYS A 561 10.39 9.67 -12.98
N ASN A 562 11.37 9.93 -13.83
CA ASN A 562 11.88 8.94 -14.79
C ASN A 562 12.40 7.70 -14.06
N TYR A 563 13.25 7.90 -13.03
CA TYR A 563 13.82 6.80 -12.26
C TYR A 563 12.78 6.02 -11.47
N ALA A 564 11.66 6.62 -11.04
CA ALA A 564 10.58 5.90 -10.37
C ALA A 564 9.87 4.89 -11.29
N THR A 565 9.90 5.11 -12.61
CA THR A 565 9.23 4.27 -13.62
C THR A 565 10.20 3.47 -14.50
N GLU A 566 11.46 3.33 -14.07
CA GLU A 566 12.47 2.64 -14.88
C GLU A 566 12.15 1.17 -15.09
N GLN A 567 12.26 0.73 -16.35
CA GLN A 567 11.96 -0.65 -16.75
C GLN A 567 12.92 -1.66 -16.11
N ILE A 568 14.11 -1.22 -15.67
CA ILE A 568 15.09 -2.10 -15.03
C ILE A 568 14.53 -2.78 -13.77
N TYR A 569 13.64 -2.12 -13.03
CA TYR A 569 13.03 -2.71 -11.83
C TYR A 569 12.16 -3.90 -12.19
N GLU A 570 11.29 -3.77 -13.19
CA GLU A 570 10.45 -4.87 -13.67
C GLU A 570 11.27 -6.00 -14.29
N ASN A 571 12.27 -5.63 -15.11
CA ASN A 571 13.14 -6.59 -15.77
C ASN A 571 13.92 -7.46 -14.77
N LEU A 572 14.42 -6.86 -13.69
CA LEU A 572 15.18 -7.61 -12.68
C LEU A 572 14.26 -8.35 -11.69
N SER A 573 13.12 -7.77 -11.30
CA SER A 573 12.20 -8.41 -10.35
C SER A 573 11.45 -9.62 -10.92
N LYS A 574 11.05 -9.58 -12.20
CA LYS A 574 10.29 -10.68 -12.82
C LYS A 574 11.17 -11.91 -13.14
N ASN A 575 12.48 -11.71 -13.28
CA ASN A 575 13.41 -12.76 -13.64
C ASN A 575 13.87 -13.57 -12.41
N ASP A 576 13.94 -14.90 -12.57
CA ASP A 576 14.50 -15.81 -11.55
C ASP A 576 16.04 -15.76 -11.59
N ILE A 577 16.61 -14.60 -11.21
CA ILE A 577 18.02 -14.29 -11.46
C ILE A 577 18.95 -15.28 -10.75
N TYR A 578 18.59 -15.65 -9.52
CA TYR A 578 19.35 -16.62 -8.73
C TYR A 578 18.86 -18.06 -8.89
N LYS A 579 17.99 -18.33 -9.87
CA LYS A 579 17.49 -19.68 -10.19
C LYS A 579 16.79 -20.37 -9.01
N LEU A 580 16.12 -19.60 -8.15
CA LEU A 580 15.42 -20.10 -6.97
C LEU A 580 14.24 -20.99 -7.35
N LYS A 581 13.43 -20.57 -8.32
CA LYS A 581 12.26 -21.36 -8.76
C LYS A 581 12.71 -22.65 -9.43
N GLU A 582 13.80 -22.58 -10.21
CA GLU A 582 14.44 -23.75 -10.80
C GLU A 582 14.96 -24.72 -9.73
N TYR A 583 15.68 -24.22 -8.73
CA TYR A 583 16.18 -25.05 -7.63
C TYR A 583 15.05 -25.71 -6.84
N ARG A 584 14.00 -24.94 -6.48
CA ARG A 584 12.84 -25.45 -5.73
C ARG A 584 12.04 -26.54 -6.44
N ARG A 585 12.02 -26.55 -7.79
CA ARG A 585 11.37 -27.62 -8.56
C ARG A 585 12.10 -28.96 -8.40
N ASN A 586 13.42 -28.91 -8.21
CA ASN A 586 14.27 -30.08 -8.10
C ASN A 586 14.47 -30.55 -6.64
N LEU A 587 14.01 -29.77 -5.66
CA LEU A 587 14.05 -30.15 -4.25
C LEU A 587 13.17 -31.39 -4.01
N ARG A 588 13.73 -32.38 -3.30
CA ARG A 588 13.08 -33.66 -2.97
C ARG A 588 12.75 -34.56 -4.17
N GLU A 589 13.36 -34.35 -5.32
CA GLU A 589 13.41 -35.41 -6.35
C GLU A 589 14.16 -36.61 -5.80
N ASP A 590 13.62 -37.82 -5.99
CA ASP A 590 14.21 -39.09 -5.54
C ASP A 590 15.41 -39.47 -6.43
N THR A 591 16.44 -38.64 -6.35
CA THR A 591 17.68 -38.70 -7.12
C THR A 591 18.85 -39.10 -6.22
N LYS A 592 19.96 -39.50 -6.82
CA LYS A 592 21.15 -39.91 -6.07
C LYS A 592 21.69 -38.74 -5.24
N ILE A 593 22.29 -39.04 -4.09
CA ILE A 593 22.91 -38.06 -3.17
C ILE A 593 23.84 -37.09 -3.94
N ASN A 594 24.67 -37.62 -4.85
CA ASN A 594 25.62 -36.82 -5.64
C ASN A 594 24.92 -35.79 -6.55
N ASP A 595 23.78 -36.15 -7.14
CA ASP A 595 23.03 -35.25 -8.02
C ASP A 595 22.43 -34.09 -7.21
N ARG A 596 21.89 -34.38 -6.02
CA ARG A 596 21.34 -33.39 -5.08
C ARG A 596 22.40 -32.42 -4.58
N LEU A 597 23.60 -32.93 -4.25
CA LEU A 597 24.73 -32.11 -3.84
C LEU A 597 25.17 -31.19 -4.97
N LEU A 598 25.38 -31.72 -6.17
CA LEU A 598 25.83 -30.93 -7.34
C LEU A 598 24.82 -29.85 -7.71
N LYS A 599 23.51 -30.16 -7.67
CA LYS A 599 22.43 -29.18 -7.89
C LYS A 599 22.50 -28.03 -6.88
N SER A 600 22.79 -28.34 -5.61
CA SER A 600 22.90 -27.34 -4.54
C SER A 600 24.16 -26.48 -4.68
N GLN A 601 25.30 -27.09 -5.04
CA GLN A 601 26.53 -26.36 -5.36
C GLN A 601 26.34 -25.41 -6.56
N TYR A 602 25.73 -25.91 -7.65
CA TYR A 602 25.39 -25.09 -8.82
C TYR A 602 24.46 -23.92 -8.47
N ALA A 603 23.50 -24.15 -7.57
CA ALA A 603 22.59 -23.10 -7.11
C ALA A 603 23.37 -22.00 -6.34
N LEU A 604 24.36 -22.36 -5.52
CA LEU A 604 25.24 -21.41 -4.84
C LEU A 604 26.15 -20.63 -5.80
N ASP A 605 26.61 -21.25 -6.88
CA ASP A 605 27.43 -20.56 -7.91
C ASP A 605 26.68 -19.39 -8.57
N ASN A 606 25.34 -19.48 -8.69
CA ASN A 606 24.51 -18.41 -9.21
C ASN A 606 24.54 -17.14 -8.33
N LEU A 607 24.98 -17.21 -7.07
CA LEU A 607 25.18 -16.04 -6.22
C LEU A 607 26.23 -15.07 -6.77
N SER A 608 27.11 -15.53 -7.65
CA SER A 608 28.05 -14.68 -8.39
C SER A 608 27.36 -13.55 -9.16
N MET A 609 26.09 -13.75 -9.58
CA MET A 609 25.27 -12.73 -10.26
C MET A 609 25.03 -11.49 -9.41
N ARG A 610 25.07 -11.60 -8.07
CA ARG A 610 24.92 -10.45 -7.15
C ARG A 610 25.88 -9.32 -7.49
N LYS A 611 27.16 -9.64 -7.70
CA LYS A 611 28.18 -8.62 -8.00
C LYS A 611 27.92 -7.95 -9.35
N LYS A 612 27.41 -8.71 -10.33
CA LYS A 612 27.07 -8.20 -11.67
C LYS A 612 25.91 -7.20 -11.60
N ILE A 613 24.85 -7.54 -10.86
CA ILE A 613 23.66 -6.69 -10.70
C ILE A 613 23.97 -5.43 -9.89
N LEU A 614 24.64 -5.57 -8.74
CA LEU A 614 24.93 -4.41 -7.88
C LEU A 614 25.93 -3.42 -8.49
N LYS A 615 26.72 -3.88 -9.49
CA LYS A 615 27.63 -3.05 -10.29
C LYS A 615 27.03 -2.66 -11.64
N ASP A 616 25.77 -2.97 -11.90
CA ASP A 616 25.08 -2.54 -13.11
C ASP A 616 25.20 -1.02 -13.27
N PRO A 617 25.64 -0.52 -14.45
CA PRO A 617 25.87 0.91 -14.66
C PRO A 617 24.61 1.75 -14.44
N LEU A 618 23.44 1.27 -14.85
CA LEU A 618 22.18 2.00 -14.72
C LEU A 618 21.74 2.06 -13.25
N LEU A 619 21.80 0.95 -12.51
CA LEU A 619 21.52 0.99 -11.06
C LEU A 619 22.51 1.86 -10.28
N LYS A 620 23.77 1.95 -10.72
CA LYS A 620 24.75 2.88 -10.15
C LYS A 620 24.40 4.33 -10.44
N GLU A 621 23.96 4.63 -11.66
CA GLU A 621 23.50 5.96 -12.05
C GLU A 621 22.29 6.40 -11.24
N ILE A 622 21.26 5.55 -11.17
CA ILE A 622 20.03 5.79 -10.39
C ILE A 622 20.39 6.14 -8.94
N ARG A 623 21.17 5.30 -8.24
CA ARG A 623 21.62 5.58 -6.87
C ARG A 623 22.29 6.95 -6.73
N LYS A 624 23.24 7.24 -7.62
CA LYS A 624 24.03 8.48 -7.57
C LYS A 624 23.12 9.70 -7.76
N ALA A 625 22.17 9.62 -8.67
CA ALA A 625 21.21 10.68 -8.92
C ALA A 625 20.24 10.86 -7.74
N LEU A 626 19.72 9.78 -7.15
CA LEU A 626 18.86 9.84 -5.97
C LEU A 626 19.58 10.44 -4.76
N ASN A 627 20.82 10.02 -4.48
CA ASN A 627 21.65 10.63 -3.43
C ASN A 627 21.88 12.13 -3.66
N SER A 628 22.14 12.52 -4.91
CA SER A 628 22.32 13.93 -5.28
C SER A 628 21.03 14.72 -5.08
N SER A 629 19.89 14.12 -5.40
CA SER A 629 18.55 14.71 -5.27
C SER A 629 18.17 14.92 -3.80
N VAL A 630 18.46 13.95 -2.91
CA VAL A 630 18.27 14.11 -1.46
C VAL A 630 19.14 15.22 -0.89
N LYS A 631 20.42 15.29 -1.29
CA LYS A 631 21.33 16.38 -0.87
C LYS A 631 20.81 17.74 -1.33
N PHE A 632 20.34 17.82 -2.57
CA PHE A 632 19.72 19.03 -3.12
C PHE A 632 18.49 19.44 -2.31
N TYR A 633 17.55 18.52 -2.07
CA TYR A 633 16.36 18.77 -1.24
C TYR A 633 16.73 19.35 0.14
N ARG A 634 17.66 18.70 0.87
CA ARG A 634 18.11 19.16 2.19
C ARG A 634 18.71 20.56 2.14
N LYS A 635 19.57 20.81 1.15
CA LYS A 635 20.21 22.11 0.93
C LYS A 635 19.20 23.21 0.62
N VAL A 636 18.27 22.95 -0.30
CA VAL A 636 17.22 23.91 -0.69
C VAL A 636 16.28 24.20 0.46
N LYS A 637 15.80 23.18 1.19
CA LYS A 637 14.97 23.35 2.38
C LYS A 637 15.63 24.26 3.42
N HIS A 638 16.92 24.05 3.68
CA HIS A 638 17.67 24.87 4.63
C HIS A 638 17.83 26.32 4.14
N HIS A 639 18.18 26.52 2.87
CA HIS A 639 18.31 27.86 2.29
C HIS A 639 16.98 28.63 2.29
N ILE A 640 15.88 28.02 1.85
CA ILE A 640 14.57 28.68 1.84
C ILE A 640 14.20 29.20 3.23
N TYR A 641 14.39 28.37 4.26
CA TYR A 641 14.10 28.77 5.63
C TYR A 641 14.96 29.97 6.06
N ASN A 642 16.27 29.89 5.88
CA ASN A 642 17.18 30.96 6.31
C ASN A 642 16.95 32.26 5.53
N ASP A 643 16.76 32.17 4.21
CA ASP A 643 16.57 33.32 3.32
C ASP A 643 15.25 34.04 3.64
N ILE A 644 14.17 33.30 3.96
CA ILE A 644 12.92 33.90 4.44
C ILE A 644 13.14 34.66 5.76
N GLN A 645 13.87 34.09 6.72
CA GLN A 645 14.14 34.76 7.99
C GLN A 645 15.02 35.99 7.80
N TYR A 646 16.02 35.92 6.93
CA TYR A 646 16.89 37.03 6.59
C TYR A 646 16.13 38.20 5.96
N LEU A 647 15.26 37.93 4.97
CA LEU A 647 14.41 38.95 4.35
C LEU A 647 13.45 39.60 5.34
N LYS A 648 12.89 38.83 6.29
CA LYS A 648 12.04 39.37 7.37
C LYS A 648 12.82 40.33 8.28
N ASN A 649 14.06 39.97 8.64
CA ASN A 649 14.91 40.83 9.44
C ASN A 649 15.30 42.11 8.67
N MET A 650 15.67 41.98 7.40
CA MET A 650 15.95 43.13 6.52
C MET A 650 14.74 44.05 6.38
N ASN A 651 13.54 43.50 6.19
CA ASN A 651 12.30 44.27 6.13
C ASN A 651 12.04 45.07 7.41
N THR A 652 12.44 44.53 8.57
CA THR A 652 12.35 45.21 9.87
C THR A 652 13.38 46.33 9.97
N SER A 653 14.61 46.10 9.52
CA SER A 653 15.66 47.14 9.46
C SER A 653 15.29 48.29 8.52
N LEU A 654 14.80 47.98 7.31
CA LEU A 654 14.28 48.97 6.35
C LEU A 654 13.17 49.83 6.96
N GLU A 655 12.28 49.21 7.73
CA GLU A 655 11.20 49.93 8.41
C GLU A 655 11.75 50.87 9.49
N ASN A 656 12.76 50.45 10.25
CA ASN A 656 13.41 51.29 11.25
C ASN A 656 14.20 52.44 10.61
N ASP A 657 14.92 52.18 9.52
CA ASP A 657 15.64 53.22 8.75
C ASP A 657 14.65 54.28 8.20
N CYS A 658 13.49 53.86 7.66
CA CYS A 658 12.43 54.78 7.26
C CYS A 658 11.93 55.64 8.43
N LYS A 659 11.77 55.05 9.62
CA LYS A 659 11.32 55.76 10.83
C LYS A 659 12.34 56.79 11.31
N GLU A 660 13.63 56.47 11.22
CA GLU A 660 14.72 57.36 11.59
C GLU A 660 14.74 58.62 10.71
N ILE A 661 14.57 58.49 9.39
CA ILE A 661 14.48 59.64 8.47
C ILE A 661 13.28 60.54 8.82
N LEU A 662 12.12 59.93 9.10
CA LEU A 662 10.92 60.68 9.49
C LEU A 662 11.08 61.42 10.83
N GLN A 663 11.94 60.93 11.74
CA GLN A 663 12.29 61.63 12.98
C GLN A 663 13.24 62.82 12.74
N PHE A 664 14.14 62.75 11.76
CA PHE A 664 15.02 63.87 11.40
C PHE A 664 14.26 65.05 10.75
N ASP A 665 13.24 64.77 9.93
CA ASP A 665 12.43 65.80 9.26
C ASP A 665 11.37 66.45 10.18
N CYS A 666 11.15 65.92 11.40
CA CYS A 666 10.18 66.44 12.38
C CYS A 666 10.70 66.29 13.83
N PRO A 667 11.54 67.21 14.34
CA PRO A 667 12.17 67.09 15.65
C PRO A 667 11.22 67.35 16.84
N GLU A 668 10.11 68.06 16.60
CA GLU A 668 9.13 68.39 17.64
C GLU A 668 7.90 67.49 17.54
N LEU A 669 7.96 66.26 18.05
CA LEU A 669 6.77 65.51 18.48
C LEU A 669 7.18 64.26 19.30
N PRO A 670 6.72 64.10 20.55
CA PRO A 670 6.99 62.92 21.35
C PRO A 670 6.12 61.74 20.90
N MET A 671 6.72 60.55 20.76
CA MET A 671 6.01 59.28 20.57
C MET A 671 5.51 58.75 21.92
N PRO A 672 4.33 58.07 22.04
CA PRO A 672 3.74 57.18 21.04
C PRO A 672 2.19 57.32 20.87
N SER A 673 1.70 57.61 19.66
CA SER A 673 0.34 57.22 19.19
C SER A 673 0.01 57.63 17.75
N LEU A 674 0.91 58.29 17.01
CA LEU A 674 0.58 58.92 15.72
C LEU A 674 1.50 58.50 14.56
N TYR A 675 1.78 57.20 14.42
CA TYR A 675 2.37 56.66 13.18
C TYR A 675 1.46 56.83 11.94
N GLY A 676 0.21 57.25 12.12
CA GLY A 676 -0.75 57.47 11.04
C GLY A 676 -0.55 58.76 10.25
N ASN A 677 -0.10 59.88 10.84
CA ASN A 677 -0.36 61.18 10.19
C ASN A 677 0.79 61.74 9.34
N CYS A 678 2.06 61.47 9.64
CA CYS A 678 3.16 61.94 8.79
C CYS A 678 3.37 61.04 7.55
N CYS A 679 3.07 59.75 7.68
CA CYS A 679 3.05 58.82 6.55
C CYS A 679 1.85 59.09 5.63
N ASN A 680 0.72 59.56 6.16
CA ASN A 680 -0.48 59.87 5.37
C ASN A 680 -0.36 61.13 4.50
N GLU A 681 0.52 62.08 4.80
CA GLU A 681 0.75 63.22 3.89
C GLU A 681 1.65 62.84 2.71
N LEU A 682 2.67 62.00 2.93
CA LEU A 682 3.53 61.43 1.87
C LEU A 682 2.78 60.38 1.01
N LEU A 683 1.89 59.57 1.62
CA LEU A 683 1.01 58.65 0.90
C LEU A 683 -0.15 59.35 0.18
N ARG A 684 -0.61 60.53 0.64
CA ARG A 684 -1.63 61.33 -0.05
C ARG A 684 -1.12 61.90 -1.36
N ASP A 685 0.14 62.30 -1.43
CA ASP A 685 0.70 62.85 -2.67
C ASP A 685 1.09 61.74 -3.67
N ALA A 686 1.43 60.53 -3.18
CA ALA A 686 1.57 59.34 -4.02
C ALA A 686 0.22 58.77 -4.51
N HIS A 687 -0.83 58.78 -3.68
CA HIS A 687 -2.19 58.37 -4.08
C HIS A 687 -2.83 59.36 -5.06
N LYS A 688 -2.54 60.67 -4.95
CA LYS A 688 -3.02 61.69 -5.91
C LYS A 688 -2.49 61.52 -7.33
N MET A 689 -1.43 60.74 -7.55
CA MET A 689 -0.96 60.39 -8.89
C MET A 689 -1.54 59.06 -9.43
N MET A 690 -2.20 58.25 -8.60
CA MET A 690 -2.82 56.97 -9.03
C MET A 690 -4.36 56.96 -9.01
N ASP A 691 -5.03 57.90 -8.32
CA ASP A 691 -6.49 57.99 -8.26
C ASP A 691 -7.10 58.97 -9.28
N LYS A 692 -6.87 58.73 -10.57
CA LYS A 692 -7.64 59.38 -11.65
C LYS A 692 -8.46 58.42 -12.52
N THR A 693 -8.70 57.19 -12.07
CA THR A 693 -9.39 56.18 -12.90
C THR A 693 -10.46 55.33 -12.21
N TYR A 694 -10.79 55.56 -10.92
CA TYR A 694 -11.74 54.69 -10.18
C TYR A 694 -12.89 55.39 -9.44
N MET A 695 -13.24 56.63 -9.83
CA MET A 695 -14.40 57.35 -9.30
C MET A 695 -15.49 57.54 -10.36
N LEU A 696 -16.12 56.44 -10.77
CA LEU A 696 -17.38 56.47 -11.55
C LEU A 696 -18.26 55.21 -11.44
N MET A 697 -17.95 54.25 -10.56
CA MET A 697 -18.75 53.02 -10.39
C MET A 697 -19.14 52.75 -8.93
N SER A 698 -20.08 53.52 -8.39
CA SER A 698 -20.77 53.12 -7.13
C SER A 698 -22.18 53.68 -6.93
N VAL A 699 -22.83 54.26 -7.95
CA VAL A 699 -24.18 54.89 -7.79
C VAL A 699 -25.32 54.15 -8.50
N LYS A 700 -25.15 52.89 -8.93
CA LYS A 700 -26.27 52.11 -9.53
C LYS A 700 -26.70 50.86 -8.76
N ILE A 701 -26.07 50.58 -7.61
CA ILE A 701 -26.50 49.50 -6.70
C ILE A 701 -27.67 49.94 -5.79
N LEU A 702 -28.08 51.21 -5.86
CA LEU A 702 -29.21 51.74 -5.08
C LEU A 702 -30.58 51.68 -5.80
N TRP A 703 -30.73 50.89 -6.87
CA TRP A 703 -32.02 50.73 -7.57
C TRP A 703 -32.51 49.28 -7.69
N LEU A 704 -31.78 48.31 -7.13
CA LEU A 704 -32.12 46.88 -7.23
C LEU A 704 -32.85 46.32 -5.99
N MET A 705 -33.53 47.19 -5.22
CA MET A 705 -34.26 46.84 -3.99
C MET A 705 -35.78 46.98 -4.11
N VAL A 706 -36.36 47.07 -5.33
CA VAL A 706 -37.80 47.39 -5.49
C VAL A 706 -38.61 46.39 -6.33
N ALA A 707 -38.11 45.23 -6.76
CA ALA A 707 -38.98 44.31 -7.51
C ALA A 707 -38.70 42.83 -7.29
N ILE A 708 -38.84 42.38 -6.04
CA ILE A 708 -39.32 41.02 -5.77
C ILE A 708 -40.72 41.18 -5.19
N THR A 709 -41.75 40.80 -5.96
CA THR A 709 -43.00 40.13 -5.56
C THR A 709 -44.08 40.33 -6.62
N THR A 710 -44.41 39.27 -7.39
CA THR A 710 -45.78 38.71 -7.52
C THR A 710 -45.83 37.57 -8.56
N ASN A 711 -45.88 36.34 -8.03
CA ASN A 711 -46.68 35.16 -8.39
C ASN A 711 -46.94 34.70 -9.85
N ALA A 712 -46.30 33.57 -10.19
CA ALA A 712 -46.83 32.19 -10.23
C ALA A 712 -48.06 31.75 -11.07
N ARG A 713 -47.87 30.58 -11.75
CA ARG A 713 -48.80 29.57 -12.33
C ARG A 713 -49.45 29.96 -13.68
N GLU A 714 -49.55 29.11 -14.71
CA GLU A 714 -49.99 27.69 -14.75
C GLU A 714 -49.57 26.97 -16.07
N ILE A 715 -49.67 25.64 -16.08
CA ILE A 715 -49.35 24.67 -17.16
C ILE A 715 -50.48 24.60 -18.21
N THR A 716 -50.19 24.41 -19.52
CA THR A 716 -50.91 23.44 -20.41
C THR A 716 -50.39 23.31 -21.86
N LYS A 717 -50.16 22.04 -22.25
CA LYS A 717 -50.57 21.31 -23.48
C LYS A 717 -50.30 21.85 -24.91
N THR A 718 -49.41 21.11 -25.59
CA THR A 718 -49.47 20.54 -26.96
C THR A 718 -49.67 21.39 -28.22
N LYS A 719 -48.87 20.98 -29.24
CA LYS A 719 -48.94 21.20 -30.70
C LYS A 719 -48.39 22.54 -31.23
N HIS A 720 -47.22 22.48 -31.89
CA HIS A 720 -47.02 22.90 -33.28
C HIS A 720 -45.57 22.66 -33.72
N LEU A 721 -45.33 21.65 -34.57
CA LEU A 721 -44.34 21.81 -35.65
C LEU A 721 -44.95 22.82 -36.64
N ASN A 722 -44.10 23.71 -37.18
CA ASN A 722 -44.38 24.85 -38.08
C ASN A 722 -44.58 26.23 -37.44
N LYS A 723 -43.56 26.70 -36.71
CA LYS A 723 -43.18 28.12 -36.70
C LYS A 723 -41.67 28.19 -36.93
N LYS A 724 -41.20 28.94 -37.94
CA LYS A 724 -39.80 29.42 -37.95
C LYS A 724 -39.57 30.01 -36.56
N THR A 725 -38.62 29.48 -35.79
CA THR A 725 -38.36 29.98 -34.44
C THR A 725 -38.06 31.48 -34.53
N SER A 726 -38.55 32.26 -33.58
CA SER A 726 -38.51 33.74 -33.66
C SER A 726 -37.10 34.31 -33.77
N PHE A 727 -36.06 33.50 -33.51
CA PHE A 727 -34.65 33.87 -33.53
C PHE A 727 -33.89 33.47 -34.81
N LEU A 728 -34.35 32.48 -35.60
CA LEU A 728 -33.71 32.09 -36.86
C LEU A 728 -33.89 33.19 -37.92
N GLY A 729 -32.80 33.66 -38.49
CA GLY A 729 -32.80 34.72 -39.51
C GLY A 729 -33.04 36.15 -38.97
N GLN A 730 -32.94 36.38 -37.64
CA GLN A 730 -33.05 37.73 -37.07
C GLN A 730 -31.87 38.65 -37.45
N CYS A 731 -30.70 38.07 -37.71
CA CYS A 731 -29.50 38.81 -38.06
C CYS A 731 -29.24 38.72 -39.56
N LYS A 732 -29.02 39.87 -40.19
CA LYS A 732 -28.81 39.95 -41.64
C LYS A 732 -27.34 39.88 -42.00
N ARG A 733 -27.01 39.20 -43.10
CA ARG A 733 -25.65 38.95 -43.57
C ARG A 733 -24.86 40.24 -43.80
N TYR A 734 -25.51 41.29 -44.28
CA TYR A 734 -24.87 42.58 -44.57
C TYR A 734 -25.09 43.65 -43.49
N ASP A 735 -25.55 43.26 -42.28
CA ASP A 735 -25.68 44.21 -41.16
C ASP A 735 -24.29 44.61 -40.63
N PRO A 736 -23.90 45.90 -40.66
CA PRO A 736 -22.64 46.36 -40.09
C PRO A 736 -22.52 46.12 -38.57
N LYS A 737 -23.61 45.74 -37.90
CA LYS A 737 -23.66 45.35 -36.48
C LYS A 737 -24.00 43.87 -36.29
N LEU A 738 -23.70 43.01 -37.26
CA LEU A 738 -23.97 41.57 -37.23
C LEU A 738 -23.55 40.90 -35.91
N ASN A 739 -22.32 41.13 -35.44
CA ASN A 739 -21.81 40.53 -34.19
C ASN A 739 -22.64 40.95 -32.96
N ALA A 740 -23.10 42.22 -32.92
CA ALA A 740 -23.96 42.71 -31.84
C ALA A 740 -25.38 42.10 -31.92
N CYS A 741 -25.91 41.91 -33.13
CA CYS A 741 -27.17 41.20 -33.34
C CYS A 741 -27.05 39.73 -32.88
N ALA A 742 -26.00 39.03 -33.32
CA ALA A 742 -25.78 37.64 -32.98
C ALA A 742 -25.62 37.43 -31.48
N ARG A 743 -24.91 38.33 -30.79
CA ARG A 743 -24.76 38.29 -29.32
C ARG A 743 -26.09 38.49 -28.60
N ARG A 744 -26.97 39.36 -29.10
CA ARG A 744 -28.33 39.52 -28.57
C ARG A 744 -29.12 38.22 -28.73
N VAL A 745 -29.12 37.64 -29.93
CA VAL A 745 -29.81 36.36 -30.22
C VAL A 745 -29.29 35.23 -29.34
N PHE A 746 -27.97 35.11 -29.17
CA PHE A 746 -27.36 34.10 -28.29
C PHE A 746 -27.78 34.26 -26.82
N ASN A 747 -27.96 35.49 -26.34
CA ASN A 747 -28.45 35.76 -24.98
C ASN A 747 -29.95 35.46 -24.82
N GLU A 748 -30.76 35.69 -25.85
CA GLU A 748 -32.21 35.36 -25.84
C GLU A 748 -32.46 33.85 -25.81
N ILE A 749 -31.55 33.06 -26.40
CA ILE A 749 -31.60 31.59 -26.43
C ILE A 749 -31.31 30.95 -25.06
N LYS A 750 -30.64 31.67 -24.15
CA LYS A 750 -30.17 31.19 -22.84
C LYS A 750 -31.28 30.59 -21.96
N GLU A 751 -32.46 31.21 -21.93
CA GLU A 751 -33.61 30.71 -21.16
C GLU A 751 -34.22 29.43 -21.76
N GLN A 752 -34.13 29.26 -23.09
CA GLN A 752 -34.66 28.10 -23.79
C GLN A 752 -33.72 26.88 -23.67
N LEU A 753 -32.41 27.12 -23.55
CA LEU A 753 -31.41 26.05 -23.37
C LEU A 753 -31.63 25.23 -22.08
N VAL A 754 -32.31 25.78 -21.06
CA VAL A 754 -32.68 25.05 -19.84
C VAL A 754 -33.46 23.78 -20.17
N TYR A 755 -34.42 23.86 -21.11
CA TYR A 755 -35.27 22.74 -21.51
C TYR A 755 -34.85 22.09 -22.84
N GLY A 756 -33.84 22.67 -23.52
CA GLY A 756 -33.41 22.26 -24.85
C GLY A 756 -34.25 22.89 -25.95
N ILE A 757 -33.73 22.84 -27.18
CA ILE A 757 -34.38 23.42 -28.38
C ILE A 757 -34.43 22.33 -29.44
N PRO A 758 -35.50 21.52 -29.47
CA PRO A 758 -35.64 20.39 -30.39
C PRO A 758 -35.51 20.79 -31.87
N GLU A 759 -35.99 21.99 -32.24
CA GLU A 759 -35.92 22.53 -33.61
C GLU A 759 -34.49 22.80 -34.10
N LEU A 760 -33.54 22.95 -33.17
CA LEU A 760 -32.11 23.12 -33.44
C LEU A 760 -31.29 21.87 -33.11
N PHE A 761 -31.94 20.75 -32.78
CA PHE A 761 -31.30 19.53 -32.29
C PHE A 761 -30.45 19.76 -31.03
N LEU A 762 -30.77 20.78 -30.23
CA LEU A 762 -30.08 21.09 -28.99
C LEU A 762 -30.76 20.36 -27.83
N PRO A 763 -30.04 19.48 -27.10
CA PRO A 763 -30.59 18.84 -25.90
C PRO A 763 -30.77 19.86 -24.76
N PRO A 764 -31.44 19.50 -23.66
CA PRO A 764 -31.45 20.32 -22.43
C PRO A 764 -30.03 20.52 -21.89
N PHE A 765 -29.74 21.72 -21.36
CA PHE A 765 -28.45 22.06 -20.75
C PHE A 765 -28.50 22.05 -19.20
N GLU A 766 -29.67 21.80 -18.60
CA GLU A 766 -29.89 21.75 -17.14
C GLU A 766 -30.76 20.54 -16.72
N PRO A 767 -30.20 19.32 -16.57
CA PRO A 767 -28.82 18.97 -16.89
C PRO A 767 -28.62 18.57 -18.35
N LEU A 768 -27.44 18.87 -18.89
CA LEU A 768 -26.93 18.18 -20.07
C LEU A 768 -26.51 16.76 -19.70
N ARG A 769 -27.03 15.76 -20.42
CA ARG A 769 -26.73 14.35 -20.19
C ARG A 769 -25.77 13.80 -21.23
N ILE A 770 -24.64 13.24 -20.78
CA ILE A 770 -23.66 12.58 -21.63
C ILE A 770 -23.63 11.08 -21.23
N PRO A 771 -23.89 10.14 -22.17
CA PRO A 771 -24.04 8.72 -21.84
C PRO A 771 -22.79 8.08 -21.24
N GLU A 772 -21.64 8.26 -21.88
CA GLU A 772 -20.37 7.68 -21.42
C GLU A 772 -19.18 8.49 -21.96
N ILE A 773 -18.18 8.73 -21.12
CA ILE A 773 -16.85 9.18 -21.51
C ILE A 773 -15.84 8.14 -21.03
N LYS A 774 -15.04 7.61 -21.95
CA LYS A 774 -13.91 6.73 -21.63
C LYS A 774 -12.61 7.48 -21.81
N MET A 775 -11.73 7.38 -20.84
CA MET A 775 -10.39 7.95 -20.90
C MET A 775 -9.38 6.83 -20.73
N ASN A 776 -8.54 6.66 -21.75
CA ASN A 776 -7.40 5.75 -21.71
C ASN A 776 -6.16 6.60 -21.94
N GLN A 777 -5.38 6.78 -20.87
CA GLN A 777 -4.12 7.52 -20.93
C GLN A 777 -2.99 6.56 -20.60
N ASP A 778 -2.10 6.31 -21.57
CA ASP A 778 -0.99 5.35 -21.43
C ASP A 778 0.38 6.04 -21.26
N THR A 779 0.42 7.38 -21.27
CA THR A 779 1.65 8.19 -21.15
C THR A 779 1.38 9.50 -20.38
N GLY A 780 2.32 9.96 -19.54
CA GLY A 780 2.21 11.23 -18.80
C GLY A 780 2.29 11.09 -17.27
N GLY A 781 1.83 12.09 -16.52
CA GLY A 781 1.64 12.02 -15.06
C GLY A 781 0.40 11.24 -14.64
N VAL A 782 -0.34 10.69 -15.60
CA VAL A 782 -1.56 9.91 -15.38
C VAL A 782 -1.51 8.69 -16.31
N CYS A 783 -1.56 7.48 -15.75
CA CYS A 783 -1.67 6.24 -16.50
C CYS A 783 -2.90 5.48 -16.01
N MET A 784 -4.05 5.65 -16.67
CA MET A 784 -5.31 5.08 -16.19
C MET A 784 -6.27 4.74 -17.32
N GLN A 785 -7.10 3.73 -17.05
CA GLN A 785 -8.34 3.47 -17.75
C GLN A 785 -9.47 3.93 -16.84
N SER A 786 -10.25 4.92 -17.28
CA SER A 786 -11.44 5.36 -16.58
C SER A 786 -12.63 5.43 -17.52
N SER A 787 -13.81 5.16 -16.98
CA SER A 787 -15.08 5.39 -17.64
C SER A 787 -16.01 6.12 -16.70
N TYR A 788 -16.70 7.13 -17.23
CA TYR A 788 -17.74 7.90 -16.55
C TYR A 788 -19.03 7.72 -17.32
N LYS A 789 -20.06 7.18 -16.67
CA LYS A 789 -21.38 6.89 -17.23
C LYS A 789 -22.45 7.79 -16.61
N ASP A 790 -23.54 8.00 -17.34
CA ASP A 790 -24.68 8.79 -16.91
C ASP A 790 -24.28 10.18 -16.39
N ILE A 791 -23.39 10.85 -17.12
CA ILE A 791 -22.84 12.14 -16.72
C ILE A 791 -23.95 13.19 -16.87
N GLN A 792 -24.18 13.96 -15.81
CA GLN A 792 -25.14 15.05 -15.74
C GLN A 792 -24.40 16.35 -15.41
N LEU A 793 -24.49 17.33 -16.29
CA LEU A 793 -23.86 18.64 -16.13
C LEU A 793 -24.92 19.71 -15.85
N TYR A 794 -24.70 20.49 -14.81
CA TYR A 794 -25.55 21.60 -14.38
C TYR A 794 -24.77 22.92 -14.38
N GLY A 795 -25.47 24.05 -14.54
CA GLY A 795 -24.90 25.40 -14.56
C GLY A 795 -24.41 25.86 -15.93
N LEU A 796 -24.57 25.05 -16.99
CA LEU A 796 -24.18 25.39 -18.36
C LEU A 796 -25.00 26.56 -18.92
N THR A 797 -26.22 26.78 -18.42
CA THR A 797 -27.05 27.93 -18.84
C THR A 797 -26.61 29.24 -18.20
N ASN A 798 -25.69 29.26 -17.24
CA ASN A 798 -25.25 30.49 -16.56
C ASN A 798 -24.08 31.20 -17.24
N PHE A 799 -23.78 30.87 -18.50
CA PHE A 799 -22.65 31.43 -19.23
C PHE A 799 -22.79 32.92 -19.54
N THR A 800 -21.66 33.59 -19.75
CA THR A 800 -21.58 34.93 -20.31
C THR A 800 -20.80 34.89 -21.62
N VAL A 801 -21.34 35.49 -22.68
CA VAL A 801 -20.62 35.66 -23.94
C VAL A 801 -19.65 36.82 -23.75
N LYS A 802 -18.34 36.59 -23.73
CA LYS A 802 -17.32 37.64 -23.64
C LYS A 802 -17.06 38.26 -25.00
N ASP A 803 -16.88 37.40 -25.99
CA ASP A 803 -16.63 37.77 -27.38
C ASP A 803 -17.39 36.84 -28.33
N LEU A 804 -17.84 37.39 -29.47
CA LEU A 804 -18.54 36.67 -30.52
C LEU A 804 -18.31 37.38 -31.85
N ASP A 805 -17.62 36.69 -32.77
CA ASP A 805 -17.18 37.26 -34.04
C ASP A 805 -17.55 36.35 -35.22
N PHE A 806 -18.32 36.89 -36.16
CA PHE A 806 -18.68 36.24 -37.42
C PHE A 806 -17.90 36.88 -38.57
N ASP A 807 -16.79 36.25 -38.96
CA ASP A 807 -16.05 36.60 -40.16
C ASP A 807 -16.67 35.88 -41.37
N LEU A 808 -17.61 36.56 -42.03
CA LEU A 808 -18.31 36.02 -43.20
C LEU A 808 -17.41 35.93 -44.45
N ILE A 809 -16.28 36.63 -44.49
CA ILE A 809 -15.35 36.61 -45.64
C ILE A 809 -14.55 35.31 -45.61
N ASN A 810 -14.04 34.96 -44.43
CA ASN A 810 -13.27 33.73 -44.22
C ASN A 810 -14.14 32.58 -43.67
N THR A 811 -15.47 32.77 -43.65
CA THR A 811 -16.47 31.82 -43.13
C THR A 811 -16.09 31.23 -41.77
N LYS A 812 -15.58 32.09 -40.87
CA LYS A 812 -15.11 31.72 -39.53
C LYS A 812 -16.00 32.31 -38.45
N LEU A 813 -16.38 31.49 -37.48
CA LEU A 813 -17.09 31.89 -36.26
C LEU A 813 -16.16 31.72 -35.06
N LYS A 814 -16.03 32.76 -34.24
CA LYS A 814 -15.32 32.71 -32.96
C LYS A 814 -16.27 33.04 -31.82
N ALA A 815 -16.23 32.26 -30.75
CA ALA A 815 -17.03 32.50 -29.55
C ALA A 815 -16.19 32.27 -28.30
N LEU A 816 -16.16 33.26 -27.40
CA LEU A 816 -15.55 33.14 -26.08
C LEU A 816 -16.64 33.18 -25.01
N LEU A 817 -16.84 32.05 -24.33
CA LEU A 817 -17.87 31.87 -23.31
C LEU A 817 -17.21 31.70 -21.93
N GLU A 818 -17.79 32.30 -20.90
CA GLU A 818 -17.35 32.11 -19.51
C GLU A 818 -18.50 31.55 -18.66
N PHE A 819 -18.26 30.44 -17.98
CA PHE A 819 -19.19 29.77 -17.08
C PHE A 819 -18.72 29.95 -15.62
N PRO A 820 -19.50 30.61 -14.75
CA PRO A 820 -19.06 30.89 -13.39
C PRO A 820 -18.92 29.61 -12.54
N LYS A 821 -19.82 28.63 -12.75
CA LYS A 821 -19.78 27.34 -12.06
C LYS A 821 -20.47 26.26 -12.88
N ILE A 822 -19.82 25.11 -13.01
CA ILE A 822 -20.38 23.89 -13.60
C ILE A 822 -20.31 22.78 -12.56
N LEU A 823 -21.42 22.08 -12.34
CA LEU A 823 -21.49 20.89 -11.48
C LEU A 823 -21.67 19.65 -12.35
N MET A 824 -20.86 18.64 -12.10
CA MET A 824 -20.92 17.33 -12.75
C MET A 824 -21.28 16.25 -11.73
N GLN A 825 -22.19 15.37 -12.12
CA GLN A 825 -22.52 14.14 -11.40
C GLN A 825 -22.45 12.96 -12.36
N SER A 826 -21.83 11.85 -11.97
CA SER A 826 -21.67 10.67 -12.83
C SER A 826 -21.42 9.40 -12.02
N LEU A 827 -21.53 8.23 -12.65
CA LEU A 827 -20.99 6.97 -12.14
C LEU A 827 -19.62 6.72 -12.77
N TYR A 828 -18.60 6.47 -11.96
CA TYR A 828 -17.25 6.22 -12.46
C TYR A 828 -16.83 4.76 -12.25
N THR A 829 -15.95 4.29 -13.12
CA THR A 829 -15.07 3.14 -12.91
C THR A 829 -13.66 3.58 -13.25
N ILE A 830 -12.71 3.36 -12.37
CA ILE A 830 -11.30 3.72 -12.59
C ILE A 830 -10.41 2.55 -12.21
N ASP A 831 -9.42 2.30 -13.05
CA ASP A 831 -8.32 1.39 -12.78
C ASP A 831 -7.05 1.98 -13.39
N GLY A 832 -6.05 2.20 -12.55
CA GLY A 832 -4.77 2.71 -13.00
C GLY A 832 -3.98 3.38 -11.89
N LYS A 833 -3.19 4.37 -12.28
CA LYS A 833 -2.28 5.11 -11.42
C LYS A 833 -2.32 6.60 -11.77
N ILE A 834 -2.51 7.43 -10.75
CA ILE A 834 -2.25 8.87 -10.86
C ILE A 834 -0.83 9.09 -10.37
N MET A 835 0.04 9.54 -11.27
CA MET A 835 1.49 9.62 -11.10
C MET A 835 2.07 8.24 -10.74
N MET A 836 2.14 7.92 -9.45
CA MET A 836 2.66 6.67 -8.91
C MET A 836 1.70 5.98 -7.94
N LEU A 837 0.57 6.62 -7.60
CA LEU A 837 -0.39 6.09 -6.65
C LEU A 837 -1.43 5.23 -7.38
N PRO A 838 -1.62 3.96 -6.99
CA PRO A 838 -2.70 3.16 -7.53
C PRO A 838 -4.04 3.81 -7.18
N ILE A 839 -4.92 3.88 -8.16
CA ILE A 839 -6.31 4.30 -7.98
C ILE A 839 -7.18 3.24 -8.64
N VAL A 840 -8.01 2.59 -7.84
CA VAL A 840 -8.98 1.62 -8.30
C VAL A 840 -10.28 1.85 -7.56
N GLY A 841 -11.40 1.80 -8.26
CA GLY A 841 -12.70 1.95 -7.64
C GLY A 841 -13.81 2.12 -8.64
N ALA A 842 -15.04 1.96 -8.16
CA ALA A 842 -16.23 2.18 -8.94
C ALA A 842 -17.33 2.70 -8.03
N GLY A 843 -17.95 3.82 -8.39
CA GLY A 843 -18.94 4.45 -7.53
C GLY A 843 -19.44 5.78 -8.07
N PRO A 844 -20.20 6.53 -7.26
CA PRO A 844 -20.59 7.90 -7.58
C PRO A 844 -19.40 8.87 -7.65
N CYS A 845 -19.43 9.78 -8.60
CA CYS A 845 -18.50 10.90 -8.74
C CYS A 845 -19.25 12.23 -8.77
N GLN A 846 -18.76 13.20 -8.02
CA GLN A 846 -19.20 14.60 -8.08
C GLN A 846 -18.01 15.52 -8.34
N ALA A 847 -18.13 16.43 -9.30
CA ALA A 847 -17.10 17.43 -9.55
C ALA A 847 -17.68 18.83 -9.74
N ASN A 848 -16.99 19.84 -9.23
CA ASN A 848 -17.29 21.25 -9.45
C ASN A 848 -16.14 21.91 -10.21
N PHE A 849 -16.48 22.73 -11.19
CA PHE A 849 -15.58 23.57 -11.96
C PHE A 849 -15.99 25.02 -11.78
N THR A 850 -15.05 25.92 -11.51
CA THR A 850 -15.35 27.35 -11.32
C THR A 850 -14.60 28.21 -12.32
N ASN A 851 -15.26 29.28 -12.80
CA ASN A 851 -14.74 30.20 -13.81
C ASN A 851 -14.14 29.47 -15.02
N VAL A 852 -14.96 28.65 -15.68
CA VAL A 852 -14.54 27.93 -16.88
C VAL A 852 -14.64 28.89 -18.07
N GLN A 853 -13.53 29.12 -18.76
CA GLN A 853 -13.50 29.85 -20.02
C GLN A 853 -13.43 28.85 -21.17
N LEU A 854 -14.25 29.05 -22.19
CA LEU A 854 -14.35 28.19 -23.37
C LEU A 854 -14.23 29.05 -24.62
N ASP A 855 -13.15 28.84 -25.37
CA ASP A 855 -12.88 29.44 -26.68
C ASP A 855 -13.21 28.43 -27.78
N VAL A 856 -14.15 28.78 -28.65
CA VAL A 856 -14.60 27.94 -29.76
C VAL A 856 -14.39 28.69 -31.07
N ASN A 857 -13.62 28.10 -31.97
CA ASN A 857 -13.40 28.61 -33.31
C ASN A 857 -13.92 27.58 -34.32
N ILE A 858 -14.93 27.94 -35.10
CA ILE A 858 -15.54 27.09 -36.13
C ILE A 858 -15.18 27.66 -37.50
N LEU A 859 -14.62 26.81 -38.36
CA LEU A 859 -14.36 27.13 -39.76
C LEU A 859 -15.39 26.40 -40.62
N CYS A 860 -16.14 27.15 -41.42
CA CYS A 860 -17.13 26.61 -42.34
C CYS A 860 -16.69 26.81 -43.80
N GLU A 861 -17.32 26.09 -44.71
CA GLU A 861 -17.30 26.33 -46.15
C GLU A 861 -18.72 26.33 -46.72
N THR A 862 -18.91 26.88 -47.92
CA THR A 862 -20.21 26.92 -48.58
C THR A 862 -20.34 25.77 -49.57
N ALA A 863 -21.39 24.97 -49.43
CA ALA A 863 -21.74 23.91 -50.38
C ALA A 863 -23.05 24.28 -51.11
N SER A 864 -23.07 24.12 -52.44
CA SER A 864 -24.27 24.35 -53.25
C SER A 864 -24.93 23.01 -53.58
N ILE A 865 -26.15 22.81 -53.07
CA ILE A 865 -26.94 21.60 -53.27
C ILE A 865 -28.30 22.05 -53.82
N GLU A 866 -28.68 21.58 -55.02
CA GLU A 866 -29.99 21.88 -55.64
C GLU A 866 -30.32 23.40 -55.72
N ASN A 867 -29.36 24.25 -56.11
CA ASN A 867 -29.47 25.72 -56.17
C ASN A 867 -29.71 26.42 -54.82
N GLN A 868 -29.53 25.73 -53.69
CA GLN A 868 -29.51 26.33 -52.35
C GLN A 868 -28.09 26.26 -51.77
N VAL A 869 -27.68 27.32 -51.08
CA VAL A 869 -26.35 27.40 -50.45
C VAL A 869 -26.46 26.99 -49.00
N TYR A 870 -25.71 25.97 -48.60
CA TYR A 870 -25.57 25.49 -47.24
C TYR A 870 -24.18 25.83 -46.69
N LEU A 871 -24.07 25.89 -45.37
CA LEU A 871 -22.77 25.93 -44.69
C LEU A 871 -22.39 24.51 -44.28
N GLU A 872 -21.13 24.16 -44.42
CA GLU A 872 -20.58 22.88 -43.96
C GLU A 872 -19.42 23.15 -43.01
N VAL A 873 -19.35 22.43 -41.90
CA VAL A 873 -18.25 22.59 -40.93
C VAL A 873 -17.02 21.87 -41.45
N LYS A 874 -15.96 22.63 -41.73
CA LYS A 874 -14.67 22.10 -42.15
C LYS A 874 -13.80 21.68 -40.98
N ASP A 875 -13.70 22.54 -39.96
CA ASP A 875 -12.92 22.26 -38.76
C ASP A 875 -13.46 23.03 -37.55
N ILE A 876 -13.19 22.51 -36.35
CA ILE A 876 -13.51 23.15 -35.08
C ILE A 876 -12.29 23.06 -34.17
N GLU A 877 -11.84 24.20 -33.67
CA GLU A 877 -10.87 24.29 -32.58
C GLU A 877 -11.61 24.67 -31.30
N VAL A 878 -11.34 23.92 -30.23
CA VAL A 878 -11.92 24.14 -28.89
C VAL A 878 -10.79 24.20 -27.90
N HIS A 879 -10.74 25.27 -27.12
CA HIS A 879 -9.84 25.41 -25.99
C HIS A 879 -10.62 25.79 -24.74
N TYR A 880 -10.28 25.18 -23.61
CA TYR A 880 -10.87 25.56 -22.33
C TYR A 880 -9.81 25.82 -21.26
N GLU A 881 -10.13 26.74 -20.38
CA GLU A 881 -9.38 27.03 -19.17
C GLU A 881 -10.31 27.00 -17.97
N VAL A 882 -9.78 26.60 -16.81
CA VAL A 882 -10.54 26.51 -15.57
C VAL A 882 -9.68 26.99 -14.41
N ASP A 883 -10.27 27.81 -13.54
CA ASP A 883 -9.55 28.40 -12.40
C ASP A 883 -9.42 27.44 -11.22
N ASN A 884 -10.44 26.60 -10.99
CA ASN A 884 -10.44 25.61 -9.91
C ASN A 884 -11.33 24.42 -10.21
N VAL A 885 -10.88 23.24 -9.77
CA VAL A 885 -11.61 21.97 -9.88
C VAL A 885 -11.62 21.30 -8.52
N THR A 886 -12.80 20.87 -8.06
CA THR A 886 -12.93 19.99 -6.89
C THR A 886 -13.69 18.75 -7.29
N MET A 887 -13.15 17.57 -7.00
CA MET A 887 -13.71 16.28 -7.33
C MET A 887 -13.84 15.40 -6.07
N HIS A 888 -14.90 14.60 -6.03
CA HIS A 888 -15.15 13.62 -5.00
C HIS A 888 -15.57 12.29 -5.66
N LEU A 889 -14.86 11.22 -5.31
CA LEU A 889 -15.04 9.86 -5.77
C LEU A 889 -15.40 8.97 -4.57
N ASP A 890 -16.61 8.40 -4.60
CA ASP A 890 -17.10 7.46 -3.59
C ASP A 890 -16.72 6.01 -3.95
N ASP A 891 -16.51 5.16 -2.94
CA ASP A 891 -16.14 3.74 -3.11
C ASP A 891 -14.79 3.51 -3.84
N LEU A 892 -13.82 4.40 -3.62
CA LEU A 892 -12.42 4.09 -3.92
C LEU A 892 -11.90 2.94 -3.05
N PHE A 893 -11.01 2.12 -3.60
CA PHE A 893 -10.34 1.01 -2.91
C PHE A 893 -11.30 0.03 -2.24
N ASN A 894 -12.44 -0.26 -2.87
CA ASN A 894 -13.50 -1.12 -2.34
C ASN A 894 -14.07 -0.65 -0.99
N GLY A 895 -14.15 0.67 -0.78
CA GLY A 895 -14.80 1.27 0.39
C GLY A 895 -13.87 1.53 1.59
N ASP A 896 -12.55 1.43 1.41
CA ASP A 896 -11.60 1.86 2.45
C ASP A 896 -11.69 3.38 2.63
N LYS A 897 -12.28 3.83 3.74
CA LYS A 897 -12.50 5.25 4.01
C LYS A 897 -11.22 6.06 4.12
N ALA A 898 -10.18 5.52 4.77
CA ALA A 898 -8.95 6.27 5.01
C ALA A 898 -8.17 6.49 3.71
N LEU A 899 -8.08 5.45 2.87
CA LEU A 899 -7.46 5.54 1.55
C LEU A 899 -8.30 6.39 0.58
N SER A 900 -9.62 6.27 0.64
CA SER A 900 -10.55 7.08 -0.17
C SER A 900 -10.45 8.56 0.13
N GLU A 901 -10.48 8.95 1.42
CA GLU A 901 -10.33 10.35 1.84
C GLU A 901 -8.97 10.90 1.42
N SER A 902 -7.89 10.13 1.63
CA SER A 902 -6.53 10.52 1.25
C SER A 902 -6.39 10.73 -0.26
N MET A 903 -6.98 9.85 -1.06
CA MET A 903 -6.92 9.94 -2.52
C MET A 903 -7.77 11.11 -3.04
N ASN A 904 -8.97 11.30 -2.51
CA ASN A 904 -9.80 12.47 -2.85
C ASN A 904 -9.09 13.77 -2.49
N GLN A 905 -8.43 13.84 -1.33
CA GLN A 905 -7.61 15.00 -0.96
C GLN A 905 -6.48 15.20 -1.97
N TYR A 906 -5.75 14.14 -2.34
CA TYR A 906 -4.65 14.20 -3.28
C TYR A 906 -5.09 14.71 -4.67
N ILE A 907 -6.19 14.20 -5.21
CA ILE A 907 -6.75 14.63 -6.51
C ILE A 907 -7.06 16.14 -6.46
N ASN A 908 -7.68 16.60 -5.37
CA ASN A 908 -8.03 18.01 -5.18
C ASN A 908 -6.82 18.91 -4.95
N GLU A 909 -5.75 18.44 -4.29
CA GLU A 909 -4.53 19.22 -4.11
C GLU A 909 -3.70 19.33 -5.41
N ASN A 910 -3.83 18.35 -6.31
CA ASN A 910 -3.04 18.25 -7.53
C ASN A 910 -3.83 18.52 -8.82
N TRP A 911 -5.05 19.04 -8.72
CA TRP A 911 -5.99 19.16 -9.85
C TRP A 911 -5.42 19.89 -11.07
N LYS A 912 -4.54 20.89 -10.90
CA LYS A 912 -3.94 21.66 -12.01
C LYS A 912 -3.14 20.77 -12.97
N ILE A 913 -2.28 19.92 -12.40
CA ILE A 913 -1.43 19.01 -13.17
C ILE A 913 -2.29 17.95 -13.85
N LEU A 914 -3.27 17.40 -13.12
CA LEU A 914 -4.20 16.40 -13.66
C LEU A 914 -5.07 16.98 -14.78
N SER A 915 -5.53 18.22 -14.64
CA SER A 915 -6.31 18.91 -15.65
C SER A 915 -5.50 19.27 -16.89
N GLU A 916 -4.19 19.51 -16.78
CA GLU A 916 -3.30 19.69 -17.94
C GLU A 916 -3.14 18.39 -18.73
N ASP A 917 -2.89 17.28 -18.04
CA ASP A 917 -2.73 15.96 -18.67
C ASP A 917 -4.04 15.47 -19.34
N LEU A 918 -5.21 15.80 -18.78
CA LEU A 918 -6.52 15.41 -19.31
C LEU A 918 -7.09 16.38 -20.36
N ARG A 919 -6.52 17.58 -20.50
CA ARG A 919 -7.03 18.65 -21.38
C ARG A 919 -7.25 18.21 -22.82
N PRO A 920 -6.28 17.54 -23.50
CA PRO A 920 -6.43 17.21 -24.91
C PRO A 920 -7.59 16.24 -25.18
N LEU A 921 -7.87 15.34 -24.23
CA LEU A 921 -8.96 14.37 -24.33
C LEU A 921 -10.33 15.07 -24.21
N LEU A 922 -10.45 16.00 -23.26
CA LEU A 922 -11.68 16.75 -23.04
C LEU A 922 -11.96 17.74 -24.17
N GLU A 923 -10.93 18.45 -24.66
CA GLU A 923 -11.05 19.33 -25.84
C GLU A 923 -11.49 18.54 -27.08
N LYS A 924 -10.97 17.33 -27.28
CA LYS A 924 -11.40 16.43 -28.35
C LYS A 924 -12.87 16.02 -28.21
N ALA A 925 -13.29 15.61 -27.02
CA ALA A 925 -14.68 15.22 -26.77
C ALA A 925 -15.66 16.39 -26.99
N LEU A 926 -15.31 17.60 -26.52
CA LEU A 926 -16.09 18.81 -26.75
C LEU A 926 -16.17 19.15 -28.24
N ARG A 927 -15.05 19.05 -28.97
CA ARG A 927 -15.00 19.27 -30.42
C ARG A 927 -15.94 18.34 -31.16
N GLU A 928 -15.91 17.04 -30.87
CA GLU A 928 -16.78 16.04 -31.51
C GLU A 928 -18.27 16.31 -31.22
N SER A 929 -18.61 16.70 -29.99
CA SER A 929 -19.98 17.05 -29.59
C SER A 929 -20.49 18.32 -30.30
N ILE A 930 -19.68 19.37 -30.35
CA ILE A 930 -20.02 20.63 -31.03
C ILE A 930 -20.14 20.38 -32.54
N LYS A 931 -19.23 19.58 -33.13
CA LYS A 931 -19.29 19.20 -34.54
C LYS A 931 -20.58 18.47 -34.87
N SER A 932 -20.93 17.43 -34.11
CA SER A 932 -22.14 16.65 -34.38
C SER A 932 -23.42 17.50 -34.33
N THR A 933 -23.46 18.47 -33.42
CA THR A 933 -24.60 19.39 -33.29
C THR A 933 -24.64 20.39 -34.45
N SER A 934 -23.47 20.95 -34.79
CA SER A 934 -23.32 21.92 -35.87
C SER A 934 -23.64 21.31 -37.24
N ASP A 935 -23.16 20.10 -37.51
CA ASP A 935 -23.43 19.38 -38.77
C ASP A 935 -24.94 19.12 -38.96
N LYS A 936 -25.65 18.71 -37.90
CA LYS A 936 -27.11 18.50 -37.93
C LYS A 936 -27.88 19.80 -38.18
N LEU A 937 -27.42 20.90 -37.58
CA LEU A 937 -28.07 22.19 -37.73
C LEU A 937 -27.84 22.76 -39.14
N LEU A 938 -26.61 22.73 -39.64
CA LEU A 938 -26.24 23.34 -40.92
C LEU A 938 -26.66 22.51 -42.15
N THR A 939 -26.98 21.22 -41.98
CA THR A 939 -27.60 20.39 -43.04
C THR A 939 -29.10 20.62 -43.21
N VAL A 940 -29.76 21.19 -42.20
CA VAL A 940 -31.22 21.40 -42.19
C VAL A 940 -31.59 22.82 -42.62
N TYR A 941 -30.78 23.82 -42.28
CA TYR A 941 -31.06 25.22 -42.59
C TYR A 941 -30.09 25.75 -43.66
N THR A 942 -30.62 26.42 -44.68
CA THR A 942 -29.78 27.07 -45.70
C THR A 942 -29.01 28.25 -45.10
N TYR A 943 -27.94 28.67 -45.76
CA TYR A 943 -27.17 29.85 -45.35
C TYR A 943 -28.04 31.11 -45.28
N SER A 944 -29.06 31.21 -46.14
CA SER A 944 -30.02 32.32 -46.14
C SER A 944 -31.13 32.18 -45.09
N ASP A 945 -31.40 30.97 -44.57
CA ASP A 945 -32.27 30.78 -43.40
C ASP A 945 -31.60 31.19 -42.10
N LEU A 946 -30.29 30.93 -41.99
CA LEU A 946 -29.48 31.28 -40.82
C LEU A 946 -29.15 32.78 -40.79
N LEU A 947 -28.71 33.32 -41.94
CA LEU A 947 -28.34 34.73 -42.14
C LEU A 947 -28.94 35.22 -43.48
N PRO A 948 -30.18 35.73 -43.49
CA PRO A 948 -30.78 36.33 -44.68
C PRO A 948 -30.04 37.60 -45.12
N GLU A 949 -30.21 38.00 -46.38
CA GLU A 949 -29.56 39.21 -46.93
C GLU A 949 -29.89 40.51 -46.17
#